data_AF-A0A2N3D0H5-F1
#
_entry.id   AF-A0A2N3D0H5-F1
#
_cell.length_a   1.000
_cell.length_b   1.000
_cell.length_c   1.000
_cell.angle_alpha   90.00
_cell.angle_beta   90.00
_cell.angle_gamma   90.00
#
_symmetry.space_group_name_H-M   'P 1'
#
loop_
_entity.id
_entity.type
_entity.pdbx_description
1 polymer ?
#
loop_
_entity_poly.entity_id
_entity_poly.type
_entity_poly.pdbx_seq_one_letter_code
_entity_poly.pdbx_strand_id
1 'polypeptide(L)'
;MAQRIAEFDLGFTVLYRSDDPKIAQRPAGIAGVNYNVATWRAFDPARADLVAERRDEATQGDGFDDRILVAKAEPRSADYFNAGEPVSMQPVSVRREGDRLIASYPADPRFTLTAEVDLAAKPYPLLRWKLDAKQPGYFSVGYTGAPDLAPAQASEIWQPLIWQEKRLPDRSYLTLAYRATLPTTMVRRGDTGFAAIAHPDEFPFQPLPLADNSRFGVAVRGTDGSASPMIFAPVIGGAGSKLASGESTQFRAYLVRERAEELTQLYEKLARDVYGFRDFRSNAVGSLNTTFDRMVDYSMSSYARWIAELKGSSYSTDVPGAVKNVSSLNPFELALVTDRPGMFEDRVMPYVEYMLSREKFLFSLDPKQKIQNPSRTLLGPAAPISELATLYAVLGRRNPALLELAKREYAGSRTRNLDVAERGATWQNALSLFEATGDRAMLTTAIAGADRYLATRVKTQQTEFTDSAFFFWPAFVPDFVDLYRLYQASGEKRFLDAARLGARRYTMFTWMAPAIPDQQVTVNPGGKAPVYWYLASKGHKPMSAPQEDVPAWRLSEMGLTPESSGTSTGHRAIFMANFAPWMLRIAADTGDKLLHDVARSAVIGRYRNFPGYHINTARTTIYEGADYPLNEHDNLSVNSFHYNHIWPMATMLLDYLLADASGRSGGEINFPGQFIEAYAYLQNGFYGYAPGRFYGDSGVHLWMPKGLLTRFHPELNYVAGYRGDAIYLALSNQSAAPVTSVIEVDPARVAAVGPMRVTALSTEGSAALAGGKVTVTVPAGGQVALRIDGLRAKTSIDRAGLEKPGTPVPNDSAELAAGDARAYLLDYGSFGRRGYVYLREDDTKVTRATLRYRDGAGWKTQTDTAFPFEFSVPRKHGQSLHFTLSVDKVGGGTVTSPVTILGE
;
A
#
# COMPACT_ATOMS: atom_id res chain seq x y z
N MET A 1 -5.54 -21.92 -36.60
CA MET A 1 -4.39 -21.00 -36.44
C MET A 1 -4.67 -19.60 -36.98
N ALA A 2 -5.14 -19.43 -38.22
CA ALA A 2 -5.47 -18.10 -38.79
C ALA A 2 -6.47 -17.26 -37.95
N GLN A 3 -7.45 -17.89 -37.28
CA GLN A 3 -8.40 -17.20 -36.39
C GLN A 3 -7.75 -16.55 -35.14
N ARG A 4 -6.53 -16.95 -34.76
CA ARG A 4 -5.82 -16.42 -33.57
C ARG A 4 -5.26 -15.01 -33.80
N ILE A 5 -5.09 -14.62 -35.06
CA ILE A 5 -4.66 -13.28 -35.47
C ILE A 5 -5.72 -12.61 -36.35
N ALA A 6 -6.96 -13.10 -36.34
CA ALA A 6 -8.03 -12.45 -37.11
C ALA A 6 -8.13 -10.98 -36.68
N GLU A 7 -8.28 -10.09 -37.67
CA GLU A 7 -8.33 -8.63 -37.50
C GLU A 7 -7.00 -7.96 -37.14
N PHE A 8 -5.92 -8.72 -36.96
CA PHE A 8 -4.58 -8.15 -36.92
C PHE A 8 -4.03 -8.02 -38.34
N ASP A 9 -3.57 -6.82 -38.66
CA ASP A 9 -2.78 -6.51 -39.84
C ASP A 9 -1.29 -6.45 -39.47
N LEU A 10 -0.42 -6.46 -40.49
CA LEU A 10 1.03 -6.27 -40.33
C LEU A 10 1.45 -4.83 -40.63
N GLY A 11 0.62 -3.87 -40.20
CA GLY A 11 0.87 -2.44 -40.31
C GLY A 11 1.87 -1.93 -39.26
N PHE A 12 2.75 -1.04 -39.68
CA PHE A 12 3.74 -0.39 -38.82
C PHE A 12 3.80 1.11 -39.06
N THR A 13 4.29 1.85 -38.07
CA THR A 13 4.71 3.25 -38.20
C THR A 13 6.18 3.38 -37.81
N VAL A 14 7.02 3.88 -38.72
CA VAL A 14 8.43 4.19 -38.42
C VAL A 14 8.57 5.68 -38.13
N LEU A 15 9.17 6.04 -36.99
CA LEU A 15 9.55 7.42 -36.69
C LEU A 15 11.03 7.61 -37.02
N TYR A 16 11.37 8.67 -37.77
CA TYR A 16 12.75 9.02 -38.11
C TYR A 16 13.11 10.44 -37.68
N ARG A 17 14.34 10.64 -37.19
CA ARG A 17 14.98 11.96 -37.03
C ARG A 17 16.49 11.90 -37.30
N SER A 18 17.05 13.01 -37.78
CA SER A 18 18.50 13.17 -37.89
C SER A 18 19.15 13.64 -36.59
N ASP A 19 18.39 14.32 -35.72
CA ASP A 19 18.83 14.86 -34.43
C ASP A 19 18.23 14.10 -33.23
N ASP A 20 18.84 14.30 -32.05
CA ASP A 20 18.36 13.70 -30.81
C ASP A 20 17.07 14.38 -30.35
N PRO A 21 15.93 13.66 -30.24
CA PRO A 21 14.65 14.26 -29.84
C PRO A 21 14.58 14.60 -28.34
N LYS A 22 15.62 14.30 -27.54
CA LYS A 22 15.78 14.65 -26.12
C LYS A 22 14.59 14.22 -25.27
N ILE A 23 14.46 12.92 -24.99
CA ILE A 23 13.40 12.38 -24.11
C ILE A 23 13.44 13.03 -22.72
N ALA A 24 12.28 13.34 -22.15
CA ALA A 24 12.16 13.77 -20.75
C ALA A 24 10.76 13.46 -20.20
N GLN A 25 10.64 13.30 -18.88
CA GLN A 25 9.35 13.19 -18.20
C GLN A 25 8.80 14.59 -17.87
N ARG A 26 7.50 14.79 -18.02
CA ARG A 26 6.80 16.04 -17.69
C ARG A 26 5.43 15.74 -17.06
N PRO A 27 4.87 16.63 -16.24
CA PRO A 27 3.49 16.55 -15.81
C PRO A 27 2.54 16.45 -17.01
N ALA A 28 1.49 15.63 -16.89
CA ALA A 28 0.60 15.30 -17.99
C ALA A 28 -0.45 16.36 -18.31
N GLY A 29 -0.71 17.34 -17.43
CA GLY A 29 -1.79 18.30 -17.68
C GLY A 29 -3.19 17.78 -17.37
N ILE A 30 -3.33 16.64 -16.70
CA ILE A 30 -4.63 16.00 -16.46
C ILE A 30 -5.30 16.66 -15.25
N ALA A 31 -6.47 17.26 -15.47
CA ALA A 31 -7.22 17.92 -14.41
C ALA A 31 -7.48 16.96 -13.22
N GLY A 32 -7.06 17.37 -12.02
CA GLY A 32 -7.28 16.61 -10.78
C GLY A 32 -6.37 15.39 -10.58
N VAL A 33 -5.44 15.10 -11.51
CA VAL A 33 -4.58 13.92 -11.46
C VAL A 33 -3.11 14.29 -11.55
N ASN A 34 -2.35 14.00 -10.50
CA ASN A 34 -0.90 14.07 -10.56
C ASN A 34 -0.35 12.84 -11.29
N TYR A 35 0.10 13.02 -12.53
CA TYR A 35 0.72 11.96 -13.33
C TYR A 35 1.74 12.57 -14.28
N ASN A 36 2.88 11.88 -14.44
CA ASN A 36 3.91 12.28 -15.39
C ASN A 36 3.85 11.42 -16.66
N VAL A 37 4.20 11.99 -17.80
CA VAL A 37 4.30 11.32 -19.11
C VAL A 37 5.65 11.59 -19.77
N ALA A 38 6.07 10.67 -20.62
CA ALA A 38 7.24 10.89 -21.47
C ALA A 38 6.91 11.93 -22.55
N THR A 39 7.88 12.78 -22.86
CA THR A 39 7.78 13.84 -23.86
C THR A 39 9.05 13.90 -24.69
N TRP A 40 8.98 14.54 -25.85
CA TRP A 40 10.09 14.77 -26.79
C TRP A 40 10.07 16.21 -27.27
N ARG A 41 11.20 16.75 -27.73
CA ARG A 41 11.15 17.97 -28.56
C ARG A 41 10.35 17.65 -29.81
N ALA A 42 9.34 18.47 -30.10
CA ALA A 42 8.50 18.21 -31.26
C ALA A 42 9.34 18.21 -32.54
N PHE A 43 9.11 17.26 -33.44
CA PHE A 43 9.77 17.22 -34.74
C PHE A 43 9.42 18.45 -35.57
N ASP A 44 8.13 18.78 -35.60
CA ASP A 44 7.61 20.07 -36.07
C ASP A 44 7.28 20.92 -34.84
N PRO A 45 7.99 22.04 -34.57
CA PRO A 45 7.69 22.93 -33.46
C PRO A 45 6.25 23.44 -33.43
N ALA A 46 5.56 23.52 -34.58
CA ALA A 46 4.16 23.91 -34.66
C ALA A 46 3.20 22.87 -34.07
N ARG A 47 3.67 21.63 -33.86
CA ARG A 47 2.94 20.53 -33.24
C ARG A 47 3.32 20.29 -31.78
N ALA A 48 4.09 21.20 -31.17
CA ALA A 48 4.32 21.16 -29.73
C ALA A 48 3.00 21.35 -28.99
N ASP A 49 2.64 20.39 -28.12
CA ASP A 49 1.33 20.31 -27.47
C ASP A 49 1.41 20.19 -25.94
N LEU A 50 2.62 20.28 -25.38
CA LEU A 50 2.82 20.31 -23.94
C LEU A 50 2.54 21.71 -23.39
N VAL A 51 1.55 21.79 -22.51
CA VAL A 51 1.25 23.02 -21.76
C VAL A 51 2.14 23.09 -20.53
N ALA A 52 2.66 24.28 -20.21
CA ALA A 52 3.43 24.48 -19.00
C ALA A 52 2.52 24.39 -17.77
N GLU A 53 2.80 23.46 -16.86
CA GLU A 53 2.14 23.38 -15.56
C GLU A 53 2.99 24.08 -14.49
N ARG A 54 2.32 24.81 -13.60
CA ARG A 54 2.96 25.42 -12.42
C ARG A 54 2.98 24.40 -11.29
N ARG A 55 4.15 24.11 -10.74
CA ARG A 55 4.32 23.31 -9.53
C ARG A 55 3.60 23.99 -8.35
N ASP A 56 2.82 23.20 -7.61
CA ASP A 56 2.37 23.58 -6.26
C ASP A 56 3.56 23.49 -5.29
N GLU A 57 3.82 24.57 -4.55
CA GLU A 57 4.91 24.65 -3.57
C GLU A 57 4.81 23.55 -2.49
N ALA A 58 3.60 23.03 -2.23
CA ALA A 58 3.36 21.92 -1.30
C ALA A 58 3.83 20.55 -1.85
N THR A 59 4.06 20.42 -3.16
CA THR A 59 4.49 19.17 -3.82
C THR A 59 6.01 19.04 -3.79
N GLN A 60 6.54 18.69 -2.62
CA GLN A 60 7.96 18.34 -2.40
C GLN A 60 8.08 17.14 -1.46
N GLY A 61 9.13 16.36 -1.62
CA GLY A 61 9.39 15.18 -0.79
C GLY A 61 9.98 14.02 -1.58
N ASP A 62 10.13 12.89 -0.90
CA ASP A 62 10.55 11.63 -1.49
C ASP A 62 9.66 11.24 -2.69
N GLY A 63 10.28 10.76 -3.78
CA GLY A 63 9.57 10.30 -4.99
C GLY A 63 9.22 11.39 -6.00
N PHE A 64 9.33 12.67 -5.63
CA PHE A 64 9.12 13.80 -6.52
C PHE A 64 10.45 14.34 -7.09
N ASP A 65 10.56 14.40 -8.41
CA ASP A 65 11.79 14.82 -9.11
C ASP A 65 11.66 16.24 -9.66
N ASP A 66 12.48 17.17 -9.14
CA ASP A 66 12.49 18.57 -9.57
C ASP A 66 12.86 18.75 -11.05
N ARG A 67 13.61 17.80 -11.64
CA ARG A 67 13.92 17.78 -13.08
C ARG A 67 12.68 17.55 -13.95
N ILE A 68 11.59 17.08 -13.35
CA ILE A 68 10.28 16.89 -13.96
C ILE A 68 9.39 18.09 -13.62
N LEU A 69 9.26 18.40 -12.33
CA LEU A 69 8.26 19.34 -11.81
C LEU A 69 8.58 20.82 -12.05
N VAL A 70 9.86 21.18 -12.20
CA VAL A 70 10.30 22.58 -12.39
C VAL A 70 10.79 22.83 -13.83
N ALA A 71 10.84 21.78 -14.65
CA ALA A 71 11.34 21.90 -16.00
C ALA A 71 10.37 22.69 -16.90
N LYS A 72 10.93 23.62 -17.68
CA LYS A 72 10.17 24.36 -18.69
C LYS A 72 9.59 23.39 -19.71
N ALA A 73 8.40 23.74 -20.23
CA ALA A 73 7.74 22.96 -21.27
C ALA A 73 8.63 22.81 -22.51
N GLU A 74 9.37 23.86 -22.93
CA GLU A 74 10.06 23.91 -24.24
C GLU A 74 9.08 23.61 -25.41
N PRO A 75 9.43 23.75 -26.70
CA PRO A 75 8.56 23.27 -27.79
C PRO A 75 8.57 21.73 -27.84
N ARG A 76 7.92 21.10 -26.84
CA ARG A 76 7.84 19.65 -26.65
C ARG A 76 6.44 19.13 -26.94
N SER A 77 6.38 17.85 -27.28
CA SER A 77 5.13 17.12 -27.42
C SER A 77 5.08 15.88 -26.53
N ALA A 78 3.89 15.60 -26.00
CA ALA A 78 3.56 14.38 -25.28
C ALA A 78 2.86 13.34 -26.18
N ASP A 79 2.40 13.74 -27.38
CA ASP A 79 2.00 12.80 -28.41
C ASP A 79 3.24 12.17 -29.06
N TYR A 80 3.34 10.85 -28.96
CA TYR A 80 4.51 10.12 -29.44
C TYR A 80 4.75 10.24 -30.95
N PHE A 81 3.70 10.40 -31.76
CA PHE A 81 3.84 10.52 -33.21
C PHE A 81 4.45 11.86 -33.65
N ASN A 82 4.50 12.85 -32.75
CA ASN A 82 5.20 14.11 -32.98
C ASN A 82 6.69 14.05 -32.58
N ALA A 83 7.16 12.92 -32.04
CA ALA A 83 8.55 12.77 -31.60
C ALA A 83 9.55 12.64 -32.78
N GLY A 84 9.08 12.32 -33.99
CA GLY A 84 9.86 12.19 -35.22
C GLY A 84 8.98 12.28 -36.47
N GLU A 85 9.58 12.21 -37.65
CA GLU A 85 8.84 12.16 -38.92
C GLU A 85 8.16 10.79 -39.05
N PRO A 86 6.81 10.71 -39.09
CA PRO A 86 6.11 9.44 -39.15
C PRO A 86 6.01 8.91 -40.58
N VAL A 87 6.34 7.63 -40.75
CA VAL A 87 6.26 6.89 -42.02
C VAL A 87 5.37 5.68 -41.82
N SER A 88 4.16 5.72 -42.39
CA SER A 88 3.23 4.59 -42.33
C SER A 88 3.68 3.50 -43.31
N MET A 89 3.84 2.28 -42.81
CA MET A 89 4.31 1.11 -43.54
C MET A 89 3.21 0.05 -43.54
N GLN A 90 2.51 -0.06 -44.67
CA GLN A 90 1.58 -1.16 -44.93
C GLN A 90 2.24 -2.23 -45.80
N PRO A 91 1.98 -3.53 -45.57
CA PRO A 91 2.59 -4.58 -46.35
C PRO A 91 2.09 -4.54 -47.81
N VAL A 92 3.00 -4.55 -48.78
CA VAL A 92 2.65 -4.70 -50.21
C VAL A 92 2.24 -6.14 -50.54
N SER A 93 2.75 -7.10 -49.79
CA SER A 93 2.37 -8.51 -49.88
C SER A 93 2.64 -9.22 -48.56
N VAL A 94 1.79 -10.20 -48.24
CA VAL A 94 1.99 -11.13 -47.12
C VAL A 94 1.96 -12.53 -47.69
N ARG A 95 3.11 -13.21 -47.66
CA ARG A 95 3.24 -14.61 -48.12
C ARG A 95 3.17 -15.54 -46.93
N ARG A 96 2.49 -16.68 -47.10
CA ARG A 96 2.44 -17.73 -46.08
C ARG A 96 3.41 -18.85 -46.42
N GLU A 97 4.27 -19.21 -45.47
CA GLU A 97 5.17 -20.36 -45.55
C GLU A 97 4.95 -21.27 -44.34
N GLY A 98 4.18 -22.34 -44.53
CA GLY A 98 3.74 -23.20 -43.42
C GLY A 98 2.97 -22.39 -42.37
N ASP A 99 3.54 -22.30 -41.17
CA ASP A 99 3.00 -21.54 -40.04
C ASP A 99 3.56 -20.12 -39.90
N ARG A 100 4.33 -19.64 -40.89
CA ARG A 100 4.84 -18.28 -40.93
C ARG A 100 4.08 -17.41 -41.92
N LEU A 101 3.80 -16.17 -41.53
CA LEU A 101 3.39 -15.10 -42.43
C LEU A 101 4.56 -14.13 -42.57
N ILE A 102 4.98 -13.82 -43.79
CA ILE A 102 6.13 -12.96 -44.06
C ILE A 102 5.64 -11.77 -44.88
N ALA A 103 5.80 -10.58 -44.32
CA ALA A 103 5.38 -9.32 -44.93
C ALA A 103 6.53 -8.67 -45.69
N SER A 104 6.23 -8.15 -46.88
CA SER A 104 7.11 -7.26 -47.64
C SER A 104 6.55 -5.85 -47.60
N TYR A 105 7.42 -4.85 -47.48
CA TYR A 105 7.05 -3.44 -47.31
C TYR A 105 7.55 -2.59 -48.49
N PRO A 106 6.92 -1.43 -48.76
CA PRO A 106 7.43 -0.50 -49.76
C PRO A 106 8.84 -0.01 -49.41
N ALA A 107 9.62 0.34 -50.43
CA ALA A 107 10.96 0.87 -50.23
C ALA A 107 10.91 2.31 -49.68
N ASP A 108 11.61 2.56 -48.58
CA ASP A 108 11.92 3.91 -48.08
C ASP A 108 13.42 4.18 -48.31
N PRO A 109 13.84 5.39 -48.72
CA PRO A 109 15.25 5.70 -48.92
C PRO A 109 16.07 5.65 -47.63
N ARG A 110 15.43 5.76 -46.46
CA ARG A 110 16.08 5.88 -45.15
C ARG A 110 16.28 4.54 -44.46
N PHE A 111 15.47 3.52 -44.77
CA PHE A 111 15.52 2.22 -44.13
C PHE A 111 14.91 1.08 -44.97
N THR A 112 15.10 -0.16 -44.52
CA THR A 112 14.33 -1.34 -44.96
C THR A 112 13.64 -1.94 -43.74
N LEU A 113 12.35 -2.21 -43.84
CA LEU A 113 11.56 -2.90 -42.81
C LEU A 113 11.24 -4.33 -43.27
N THR A 114 11.40 -5.29 -42.37
CA THR A 114 10.95 -6.68 -42.56
C THR A 114 10.16 -7.12 -41.34
N ALA A 115 9.10 -7.90 -41.54
CA ALA A 115 8.32 -8.46 -40.45
C ALA A 115 7.79 -9.85 -40.79
N GLU A 116 7.71 -10.71 -39.78
CA GLU A 116 7.10 -12.02 -39.87
C GLU A 116 6.27 -12.35 -38.63
N VAL A 117 5.25 -13.19 -38.79
CA VAL A 117 4.47 -13.77 -37.69
C VAL A 117 4.60 -15.27 -37.71
N ASP A 118 5.06 -15.85 -36.61
CA ASP A 118 5.04 -17.28 -36.35
C ASP A 118 3.71 -17.65 -35.66
N LEU A 119 2.80 -18.29 -36.40
CA LEU A 119 1.46 -18.69 -35.94
C LEU A 119 1.48 -19.89 -34.99
N ALA A 120 2.55 -20.69 -35.03
CA ALA A 120 2.73 -21.88 -34.20
C ALA A 120 3.35 -21.55 -32.83
N ALA A 121 3.93 -20.36 -32.69
CA ALA A 121 4.48 -19.87 -31.43
C ALA A 121 3.48 -19.96 -30.26
N LYS A 122 4.07 -20.17 -29.08
CA LYS A 122 3.40 -20.29 -27.79
C LYS A 122 3.90 -19.22 -26.84
N PRO A 123 3.05 -18.69 -25.93
CA PRO A 123 1.63 -19.02 -25.81
C PRO A 123 0.78 -18.45 -26.94
N TYR A 124 1.24 -17.40 -27.63
CA TYR A 124 0.52 -16.69 -28.71
C TYR A 124 1.34 -16.63 -30.01
N PRO A 125 0.71 -16.29 -31.16
CA PRO A 125 1.44 -15.97 -32.38
C PRO A 125 2.47 -14.87 -32.15
N LEU A 126 3.70 -15.08 -32.63
CA LEU A 126 4.84 -14.23 -32.35
C LEU A 126 5.21 -13.38 -33.56
N LEU A 127 4.98 -12.09 -33.44
CA LEU A 127 5.44 -11.06 -34.38
C LEU A 127 6.91 -10.75 -34.13
N ARG A 128 7.71 -10.75 -35.20
CA ARG A 128 9.10 -10.27 -35.21
C ARG A 128 9.24 -9.21 -36.29
N TRP A 129 9.93 -8.13 -35.99
CA TRP A 129 10.31 -7.14 -37.00
C TRP A 129 11.76 -6.73 -36.87
N LYS A 130 12.33 -6.30 -37.99
CA LYS A 130 13.68 -5.77 -38.10
C LYS A 130 13.69 -4.57 -39.01
N LEU A 131 14.36 -3.50 -38.59
CA LEU A 131 14.67 -2.33 -39.40
C LEU A 131 16.17 -2.27 -39.66
N ASP A 132 16.54 -2.12 -40.91
CA ASP A 132 17.91 -1.87 -41.39
C ASP A 132 18.02 -0.42 -41.83
N ALA A 133 18.86 0.37 -41.17
CA ALA A 133 19.03 1.79 -41.48
C ALA A 133 19.90 1.96 -42.75
N LYS A 134 19.43 2.77 -43.70
CA LYS A 134 20.20 3.13 -44.91
C LYS A 134 20.94 4.44 -44.74
N GLN A 135 20.56 5.24 -43.75
CA GLN A 135 21.21 6.49 -43.39
C GLN A 135 21.27 6.65 -41.87
N PRO A 136 22.23 7.43 -41.34
CA PRO A 136 22.32 7.66 -39.91
C PRO A 136 21.12 8.46 -39.38
N GLY A 137 20.72 8.17 -38.15
CA GLY A 137 19.68 8.91 -37.44
C GLY A 137 19.10 8.15 -36.25
N TYR A 138 18.04 8.69 -35.69
CA TYR A 138 17.23 8.06 -34.66
C TYR A 138 16.00 7.43 -35.30
N PHE A 139 15.79 6.14 -35.02
CA PHE A 139 14.66 5.37 -35.53
C PHE A 139 13.82 4.81 -34.38
N SER A 140 12.52 4.69 -34.59
CA SER A 140 11.62 3.87 -33.79
C SER A 140 10.65 3.15 -34.70
N VAL A 141 10.36 1.88 -34.41
CA VAL A 141 9.40 1.08 -35.19
C VAL A 141 8.23 0.72 -34.28
N GLY A 142 7.06 1.22 -34.64
CA GLY A 142 5.79 0.94 -33.96
C GLY A 142 4.98 -0.10 -34.69
N TYR A 143 4.61 -1.19 -34.01
CA TYR A 143 3.53 -2.03 -34.49
C TYR A 143 2.18 -1.33 -34.24
N THR A 144 1.45 -1.07 -35.32
CA THR A 144 0.18 -0.33 -35.34
C THR A 144 -0.93 -1.10 -36.06
N GLY A 145 -0.73 -2.40 -36.30
CA GLY A 145 -1.66 -3.27 -37.02
C GLY A 145 -2.68 -4.01 -36.15
N ALA A 146 -2.81 -3.68 -34.85
CA ALA A 146 -3.88 -4.24 -34.03
C ALA A 146 -5.24 -3.60 -34.39
N PRO A 147 -6.38 -4.26 -34.07
CA PRO A 147 -7.71 -3.73 -34.41
C PRO A 147 -7.90 -2.29 -33.94
N ASP A 148 -8.22 -1.43 -34.89
CA ASP A 148 -8.53 -0.03 -34.69
C ASP A 148 -10.03 0.12 -34.35
N LEU A 149 -10.32 0.57 -33.12
CA LEU A 149 -11.69 0.75 -32.66
C LEU A 149 -12.01 2.21 -32.40
N ALA A 150 -13.15 2.67 -32.90
CA ALA A 150 -13.70 3.94 -32.45
C ALA A 150 -13.94 3.90 -30.92
N PRO A 151 -13.71 4.98 -30.15
CA PRO A 151 -13.86 4.97 -28.70
C PRO A 151 -15.25 4.50 -28.20
N ALA A 152 -16.30 4.73 -28.99
CA ALA A 152 -17.65 4.25 -28.69
C ALA A 152 -17.79 2.72 -28.79
N GLN A 153 -17.01 2.07 -29.66
CA GLN A 153 -17.00 0.62 -29.87
C GLN A 153 -16.11 -0.12 -28.86
N ALA A 154 -15.09 0.56 -28.32
CA ALA A 154 -14.29 0.03 -27.23
C ALA A 154 -15.16 -0.11 -25.96
N SER A 155 -15.38 -1.36 -25.56
CA SER A 155 -16.08 -1.70 -24.31
C SER A 155 -15.18 -1.45 -23.11
N GLU A 156 -13.87 -1.54 -23.27
CA GLU A 156 -12.88 -1.26 -22.23
C GLU A 156 -11.51 -1.06 -22.88
N ILE A 157 -10.67 -0.25 -22.26
CA ILE A 157 -9.26 -0.07 -22.61
C ILE A 157 -8.38 -0.30 -21.39
N TRP A 158 -7.13 -0.63 -21.65
CA TRP A 158 -6.08 -0.58 -20.65
C TRP A 158 -4.74 -0.18 -21.24
N GLN A 159 -4.08 0.77 -20.61
CA GLN A 159 -2.65 1.03 -20.73
C GLN A 159 -2.10 1.10 -19.29
N PRO A 160 -0.83 0.71 -19.03
CA PRO A 160 -0.38 0.53 -17.66
C PRO A 160 -0.60 1.76 -16.77
N LEU A 161 -0.92 1.48 -15.50
CA LEU A 161 -1.30 2.44 -14.47
C LEU A 161 -2.71 3.02 -14.67
N ILE A 162 -2.85 4.34 -14.80
CA ILE A 162 -4.13 5.04 -14.62
C ILE A 162 -5.13 4.88 -15.77
N TRP A 163 -4.70 4.33 -16.92
CA TRP A 163 -5.52 4.22 -18.12
C TRP A 163 -6.29 2.91 -18.10
N GLN A 164 -7.48 2.94 -17.53
CA GLN A 164 -8.34 1.77 -17.37
C GLN A 164 -9.80 2.14 -17.59
N GLU A 165 -10.68 1.15 -17.66
CA GLU A 165 -12.11 1.35 -17.96
C GLU A 165 -12.30 1.94 -19.35
N LYS A 166 -12.83 3.16 -19.47
CA LYS A 166 -12.96 3.88 -20.75
C LYS A 166 -12.17 5.19 -20.76
N ARG A 167 -11.20 5.34 -19.84
CA ARG A 167 -10.33 6.53 -19.75
C ARG A 167 -9.25 6.49 -20.83
N LEU A 168 -9.66 6.64 -22.08
CA LEU A 168 -8.74 6.72 -23.20
C LEU A 168 -7.88 7.99 -23.05
N PRO A 169 -6.55 7.92 -23.19
CA PRO A 169 -5.70 9.10 -23.27
C PRO A 169 -6.22 10.14 -24.29
N ASP A 170 -6.03 11.43 -23.99
CA ASP A 170 -6.36 12.51 -24.92
C ASP A 170 -5.32 12.65 -26.05
N ARG A 171 -4.10 12.15 -25.83
CA ARG A 171 -2.99 12.07 -26.79
C ARG A 171 -2.39 10.68 -26.83
N SER A 172 -1.53 10.41 -27.81
CA SER A 172 -0.80 9.14 -27.92
C SER A 172 0.36 9.06 -26.91
N TYR A 173 0.04 9.00 -25.61
CA TYR A 173 1.05 8.89 -24.55
C TYR A 173 1.76 7.54 -24.60
N LEU A 174 3.09 7.58 -24.72
CA LEU A 174 3.90 6.38 -24.66
C LEU A 174 4.26 6.04 -23.21
N THR A 175 3.72 4.94 -22.68
CA THR A 175 4.20 4.36 -21.42
C THR A 175 5.50 3.59 -21.68
N LEU A 176 6.62 4.12 -21.19
CA LEU A 176 7.93 3.47 -21.29
C LEU A 176 7.97 2.18 -20.44
N ALA A 177 8.79 1.21 -20.86
CA ALA A 177 8.90 -0.10 -20.22
C ALA A 177 9.08 -0.05 -18.70
N TYR A 178 9.87 0.90 -18.17
CA TYR A 178 10.08 1.03 -16.72
C TYR A 178 8.83 1.41 -15.88
N ARG A 179 7.71 1.74 -16.52
CA ARG A 179 6.40 1.98 -15.87
C ARG A 179 5.30 1.03 -16.39
N ALA A 180 5.67 0.06 -17.21
CA ALA A 180 4.75 -0.90 -17.78
C ALA A 180 4.62 -2.12 -16.85
N THR A 181 3.70 -2.03 -15.88
CA THR A 181 3.42 -3.09 -14.88
C THR A 181 3.14 -4.45 -15.52
N LEU A 182 2.52 -4.44 -16.70
CA LEU A 182 2.56 -5.50 -17.71
C LEU A 182 2.87 -4.82 -19.07
N PRO A 183 3.77 -5.35 -19.91
CA PRO A 183 4.33 -4.62 -21.06
C PRO A 183 3.46 -4.75 -22.31
N THR A 184 2.23 -4.24 -22.19
CA THR A 184 1.22 -4.23 -23.26
C THR A 184 0.19 -3.13 -23.03
N THR A 185 -0.65 -2.92 -24.04
CA THR A 185 -1.95 -2.26 -23.90
C THR A 185 -3.03 -3.23 -24.36
N MET A 186 -4.25 -3.06 -23.86
CA MET A 186 -5.37 -3.93 -24.18
C MET A 186 -6.59 -3.10 -24.58
N VAL A 187 -7.38 -3.63 -25.51
CA VAL A 187 -8.68 -3.08 -25.88
C VAL A 187 -9.68 -4.23 -25.96
N ARG A 188 -10.90 -4.02 -25.50
CA ARG A 188 -11.98 -5.01 -25.59
C ARG A 188 -13.13 -4.50 -26.44
N ARG A 189 -13.64 -5.35 -27.33
CA ARG A 189 -14.87 -5.14 -28.11
C ARG A 189 -15.83 -6.30 -27.85
N GLY A 190 -16.96 -6.01 -27.20
CA GLY A 190 -17.87 -7.08 -26.76
C GLY A 190 -17.16 -8.00 -25.77
N ASP A 191 -17.08 -9.29 -26.09
CA ASP A 191 -16.42 -10.32 -25.30
C ASP A 191 -15.02 -10.70 -25.83
N THR A 192 -14.44 -9.92 -26.75
CA THR A 192 -13.12 -10.19 -27.33
C THR A 192 -12.12 -9.10 -26.94
N GLY A 193 -11.02 -9.50 -26.30
CA GLY A 193 -9.89 -8.66 -25.95
C GLY A 193 -8.73 -8.81 -26.93
N PHE A 194 -8.07 -7.70 -27.22
CA PHE A 194 -6.94 -7.59 -28.13
C PHE A 194 -5.75 -6.96 -27.40
N ALA A 195 -4.54 -7.48 -27.65
CA ALA A 195 -3.31 -6.91 -27.11
C ALA A 195 -2.11 -7.18 -28.02
N ALA A 196 -1.08 -6.34 -27.92
CA ALA A 196 0.27 -6.59 -28.42
C ALA A 196 1.24 -6.51 -27.25
N ILE A 197 1.74 -7.65 -26.79
CA ILE A 197 2.56 -7.75 -25.56
C ILE A 197 4.02 -8.03 -25.91
N ALA A 198 4.95 -7.28 -25.32
CA ALA A 198 6.37 -7.51 -25.53
C ALA A 198 6.74 -8.97 -25.19
N HIS A 199 7.63 -9.57 -25.96
CA HIS A 199 8.19 -10.88 -25.60
C HIS A 199 9.04 -10.73 -24.32
N PRO A 200 9.05 -11.71 -23.39
CA PRO A 200 9.81 -11.61 -22.13
C PRO A 200 11.29 -11.21 -22.29
N ASP A 201 12.00 -11.77 -23.27
CA ASP A 201 13.38 -11.41 -23.60
C ASP A 201 13.60 -9.93 -23.98
N GLU A 202 12.54 -9.22 -24.41
CA GLU A 202 12.63 -7.79 -24.72
C GLU A 202 12.54 -6.92 -23.46
N PHE A 203 12.15 -7.50 -22.33
CA PHE A 203 12.02 -6.83 -21.04
C PHE A 203 12.93 -7.49 -19.99
N PRO A 204 14.22 -7.11 -19.94
CA PRO A 204 15.21 -7.82 -19.13
C PRO A 204 14.92 -7.69 -17.62
N PHE A 205 15.21 -8.76 -16.87
CA PHE A 205 15.15 -8.75 -15.40
C PHE A 205 16.25 -7.88 -14.76
N GLN A 206 17.42 -7.84 -15.41
CA GLN A 206 18.63 -7.12 -15.02
C GLN A 206 19.34 -6.62 -16.30
N PRO A 207 19.83 -5.37 -16.38
CA PRO A 207 19.63 -4.31 -15.40
C PRO A 207 18.16 -3.95 -15.25
N LEU A 208 17.82 -3.37 -14.10
CA LEU A 208 16.46 -2.91 -13.85
C LEU A 208 16.07 -1.87 -14.92
N PRO A 209 14.88 -2.00 -15.54
CA PRO A 209 14.38 -1.01 -16.48
C PRO A 209 14.22 0.36 -15.81
N LEU A 210 14.75 1.38 -16.47
CA LEU A 210 14.73 2.81 -16.14
C LEU A 210 14.27 3.60 -17.38
N ALA A 211 14.05 4.91 -17.21
CA ALA A 211 13.61 5.75 -18.32
C ALA A 211 14.62 5.80 -19.49
N ASP A 212 15.93 5.78 -19.19
CA ASP A 212 17.03 5.89 -20.16
C ASP A 212 17.36 4.58 -20.89
N ASN A 213 17.16 3.44 -20.23
CA ASN A 213 17.42 2.11 -20.78
C ASN A 213 16.15 1.35 -21.25
N SER A 214 14.97 1.98 -21.18
CA SER A 214 13.72 1.39 -21.67
C SER A 214 13.80 1.10 -23.17
N ARG A 215 13.82 -0.19 -23.53
CA ARG A 215 13.96 -0.66 -24.92
C ARG A 215 12.71 -0.43 -25.77
N PHE A 216 11.55 -0.30 -25.15
CA PHE A 216 10.27 -0.11 -25.81
C PHE A 216 9.33 0.76 -24.98
N GLY A 217 8.25 1.18 -25.61
CA GLY A 217 7.08 1.73 -24.93
C GLY A 217 5.79 1.24 -25.56
N VAL A 218 4.68 1.38 -24.84
CA VAL A 218 3.36 0.93 -25.27
C VAL A 218 2.37 2.09 -25.22
N ALA A 219 1.42 2.09 -26.16
CA ALA A 219 0.38 3.11 -26.28
C ALA A 219 -0.94 2.46 -26.71
N VAL A 220 -2.07 3.08 -26.36
CA VAL A 220 -3.42 2.56 -26.72
C VAL A 220 -4.20 3.49 -27.64
N ARG A 221 -3.80 4.76 -27.78
CA ARG A 221 -4.53 5.75 -28.57
C ARG A 221 -3.84 6.01 -29.91
N GLY A 222 -4.53 5.75 -31.02
CA GLY A 222 -4.06 6.03 -32.38
C GLY A 222 -4.03 7.52 -32.74
N THR A 223 -3.45 7.85 -33.89
CA THR A 223 -3.32 9.24 -34.39
C THR A 223 -4.67 9.89 -34.73
N ASP A 224 -5.66 9.09 -35.09
CA ASP A 224 -7.04 9.52 -35.39
C ASP A 224 -7.95 9.52 -34.15
N GLY A 225 -7.43 9.14 -32.99
CA GLY A 225 -8.19 9.04 -31.74
C GLY A 225 -8.85 7.69 -31.48
N SER A 226 -8.57 6.69 -32.32
CA SER A 226 -9.00 5.32 -32.06
C SER A 226 -8.31 4.67 -30.86
N ALA A 227 -8.92 3.60 -30.35
CA ALA A 227 -8.33 2.71 -29.36
C ALA A 227 -7.77 1.47 -30.06
N SER A 228 -6.45 1.32 -30.06
CA SER A 228 -5.74 0.17 -30.64
C SER A 228 -4.46 -0.15 -29.84
N PRO A 229 -4.20 -1.44 -29.52
CA PRO A 229 -2.94 -1.82 -28.89
C PRO A 229 -1.71 -1.54 -29.77
N MET A 230 -0.77 -0.73 -29.28
CA MET A 230 0.47 -0.40 -29.99
C MET A 230 1.71 -0.62 -29.12
N ILE A 231 2.80 -1.01 -29.78
CA ILE A 231 4.13 -1.17 -29.16
C ILE A 231 5.21 -0.61 -30.07
N PHE A 232 6.09 0.23 -29.51
CA PHE A 232 7.17 0.91 -30.22
C PHE A 232 8.53 0.48 -29.69
N ALA A 233 9.40 0.04 -30.59
CA ALA A 233 10.77 -0.34 -30.26
C ALA A 233 11.73 -0.10 -31.43
N PRO A 234 12.92 0.49 -31.19
CA PRO A 234 13.35 1.12 -29.94
C PRO A 234 12.54 2.39 -29.65
N VAL A 235 12.61 2.96 -28.45
CA VAL A 235 12.01 4.27 -28.16
C VAL A 235 12.89 5.36 -28.78
N ILE A 236 12.35 6.18 -29.68
CA ILE A 236 13.10 7.25 -30.35
C ILE A 236 13.79 8.20 -29.33
N GLY A 237 15.11 8.40 -29.48
CA GLY A 237 15.97 9.15 -28.53
C GLY A 237 16.46 8.35 -27.33
N GLY A 238 16.00 7.11 -27.15
CA GLY A 238 16.38 6.20 -26.07
C GLY A 238 17.39 5.14 -26.52
N ALA A 239 17.66 4.18 -25.63
CA ALA A 239 18.59 3.09 -25.89
C ALA A 239 18.27 2.33 -27.19
N GLY A 240 19.28 2.19 -28.07
CA GLY A 240 19.17 1.46 -29.33
C GLY A 240 18.46 2.20 -30.47
N SER A 241 18.00 3.44 -30.27
CA SER A 241 17.32 4.21 -31.33
C SER A 241 18.25 4.91 -32.29
N LYS A 242 19.45 5.30 -31.86
CA LYS A 242 20.47 5.91 -32.72
C LYS A 242 21.16 4.82 -33.53
N LEU A 243 21.01 4.85 -34.85
CA LEU A 243 21.60 3.90 -35.78
C LEU A 243 22.50 4.63 -36.79
N ALA A 244 23.64 4.03 -37.12
CA ALA A 244 24.44 4.37 -38.29
C ALA A 244 23.86 3.70 -39.55
N SER A 245 24.30 4.15 -40.72
CA SER A 245 23.97 3.45 -41.98
C SER A 245 24.54 2.02 -41.95
N GLY A 246 23.71 1.03 -42.30
CA GLY A 246 24.02 -0.39 -42.23
C GLY A 246 23.74 -1.05 -40.88
N GLU A 247 23.44 -0.29 -39.82
CA GLU A 247 23.04 -0.86 -38.53
C GLU A 247 21.56 -1.26 -38.51
N SER A 248 21.23 -2.19 -37.61
CA SER A 248 19.89 -2.74 -37.50
C SER A 248 19.35 -2.68 -36.08
N THR A 249 18.02 -2.67 -35.98
CA THR A 249 17.30 -2.94 -34.74
C THR A 249 16.21 -3.97 -34.98
N GLN A 250 15.88 -4.76 -33.95
CA GLN A 250 14.88 -5.81 -34.02
C GLN A 250 14.09 -5.90 -32.71
N PHE A 251 12.87 -6.42 -32.80
CA PHE A 251 12.02 -6.60 -31.64
C PHE A 251 10.99 -7.71 -31.87
N ARG A 252 10.39 -8.17 -30.76
CA ARG A 252 9.43 -9.27 -30.74
C ARG A 252 8.25 -8.97 -29.83
N ALA A 253 7.04 -9.27 -30.32
CA ALA A 253 5.82 -9.13 -29.55
C ALA A 253 4.84 -10.27 -29.86
N TYR A 254 4.07 -10.70 -28.87
CA TYR A 254 2.96 -11.61 -29.07
C TYR A 254 1.70 -10.83 -29.49
N LEU A 255 0.99 -11.36 -30.48
CA LEU A 255 -0.33 -10.85 -30.89
C LEU A 255 -1.42 -11.66 -30.19
N VAL A 256 -2.28 -10.97 -29.43
CA VAL A 256 -3.24 -11.61 -28.52
C VAL A 256 -4.65 -11.30 -28.96
N ARG A 257 -5.42 -12.36 -29.23
CA ARG A 257 -6.87 -12.32 -29.42
C ARG A 257 -7.50 -13.36 -28.51
N GLU A 258 -8.24 -12.93 -27.51
CA GLU A 258 -8.79 -13.82 -26.49
C GLU A 258 -10.21 -13.41 -26.12
N ARG A 259 -11.04 -14.39 -25.76
CA ARG A 259 -12.34 -14.10 -25.17
C ARG A 259 -12.13 -13.60 -23.73
N ALA A 260 -12.70 -12.46 -23.40
CA ALA A 260 -12.64 -11.87 -22.06
C ALA A 260 -13.91 -11.05 -21.81
N GLU A 261 -14.58 -11.28 -20.68
CA GLU A 261 -15.74 -10.47 -20.28
C GLU A 261 -15.30 -9.11 -19.71
N GLU A 262 -14.12 -9.10 -19.07
CA GLU A 262 -13.46 -7.92 -18.52
C GLU A 262 -11.96 -7.97 -18.82
N LEU A 263 -11.31 -6.80 -18.98
CA LEU A 263 -9.86 -6.78 -19.21
C LEU A 263 -9.05 -7.27 -18.01
N THR A 264 -9.61 -7.31 -16.79
CA THR A 264 -8.95 -7.92 -15.62
C THR A 264 -8.65 -9.41 -15.83
N GLN A 265 -9.49 -10.12 -16.60
CA GLN A 265 -9.31 -11.54 -16.94
C GLN A 265 -8.17 -11.73 -17.95
N LEU A 266 -8.14 -10.87 -18.99
CA LEU A 266 -7.06 -10.90 -19.97
C LEU A 266 -5.72 -10.51 -19.34
N TYR A 267 -5.72 -9.51 -18.47
CA TYR A 267 -4.56 -9.10 -17.68
C TYR A 267 -3.98 -10.28 -16.89
N GLU A 268 -4.82 -10.99 -16.13
CA GLU A 268 -4.42 -12.19 -15.39
C GLU A 268 -3.80 -13.24 -16.31
N LYS A 269 -4.48 -13.55 -17.42
CA LYS A 269 -4.01 -14.56 -18.37
C LYS A 269 -2.65 -14.20 -18.96
N LEU A 270 -2.43 -12.95 -19.36
CA LEU A 270 -1.16 -12.50 -19.90
C LEU A 270 -0.04 -12.47 -18.85
N ALA A 271 -0.35 -12.04 -17.61
CA ALA A 271 0.61 -12.09 -16.51
C ALA A 271 1.09 -13.53 -16.25
N ARG A 272 0.18 -14.50 -16.25
CA ARG A 272 0.48 -15.93 -16.00
C ARG A 272 1.15 -16.61 -17.20
N ASP A 273 0.57 -16.49 -18.39
CA ASP A 273 0.96 -17.29 -19.56
C ASP A 273 2.22 -16.72 -20.26
N VAL A 274 2.40 -15.39 -20.27
CA VAL A 274 3.53 -14.73 -20.96
C VAL A 274 4.67 -14.45 -20.01
N TYR A 275 4.37 -13.89 -18.83
CA TYR A 275 5.39 -13.46 -17.86
C TYR A 275 5.60 -14.41 -16.69
N GLY A 276 4.84 -15.50 -16.61
CA GLY A 276 5.04 -16.57 -15.62
C GLY A 276 4.61 -16.19 -14.20
N PHE A 277 3.75 -15.18 -14.03
CA PHE A 277 3.27 -14.80 -12.70
C PHE A 277 2.52 -15.96 -12.04
N ARG A 278 2.91 -16.28 -10.80
CA ARG A 278 2.35 -17.36 -9.98
C ARG A 278 2.66 -17.09 -8.51
N ASP A 279 2.13 -17.92 -7.63
CA ASP A 279 2.63 -17.96 -6.25
C ASP A 279 4.05 -18.58 -6.23
N PHE A 280 5.07 -17.73 -6.22
CA PHE A 280 6.49 -18.14 -6.25
C PHE A 280 7.26 -17.78 -4.98
N ARG A 281 6.63 -17.08 -4.03
CA ARG A 281 7.30 -16.62 -2.80
C ARG A 281 7.32 -17.72 -1.74
N SER A 282 8.41 -17.77 -0.98
CA SER A 282 8.55 -18.60 0.21
C SER A 282 9.26 -17.81 1.31
N ASN A 283 9.18 -18.24 2.57
CA ASN A 283 9.86 -17.61 3.70
C ASN A 283 11.38 -17.94 3.73
N ALA A 284 12.05 -17.91 2.58
CA ALA A 284 13.43 -18.37 2.43
C ALA A 284 14.45 -17.65 3.33
N VAL A 285 14.16 -16.40 3.73
CA VAL A 285 15.05 -15.59 4.56
C VAL A 285 14.69 -15.65 6.05
N GLY A 286 13.47 -16.06 6.39
CA GLY A 286 12.95 -16.10 7.77
C GLY A 286 11.42 -16.12 7.79
N SER A 287 10.85 -16.56 8.92
CA SER A 287 9.38 -16.57 9.08
C SER A 287 8.81 -15.17 9.21
N LEU A 288 7.54 -15.03 8.83
CA LEU A 288 6.82 -13.77 8.98
C LEU A 288 6.61 -13.42 10.46
N ASN A 289 6.44 -14.41 11.34
CA ASN A 289 6.32 -14.20 12.79
C ASN A 289 7.59 -13.59 13.40
N THR A 290 8.78 -14.08 13.04
CA THR A 290 10.03 -13.49 13.54
C THR A 290 10.23 -12.07 12.99
N THR A 291 9.80 -11.83 11.74
CA THR A 291 9.81 -10.50 11.13
C THR A 291 8.89 -9.53 11.85
N PHE A 292 7.66 -9.97 12.15
CA PHE A 292 6.69 -9.23 12.95
C PHE A 292 7.25 -8.89 14.34
N ASP A 293 7.78 -9.86 15.07
CA ASP A 293 8.38 -9.64 16.39
C ASP A 293 9.50 -8.58 16.36
N ARG A 294 10.36 -8.62 15.34
CA ARG A 294 11.45 -7.65 15.17
C ARG A 294 10.94 -6.27 14.79
N MET A 295 9.90 -6.16 13.98
CA MET A 295 9.31 -4.87 13.59
C MET A 295 8.62 -4.20 14.79
N VAL A 296 7.96 -4.99 15.65
CA VAL A 296 7.37 -4.51 16.91
C VAL A 296 8.45 -4.10 17.93
N ASP A 297 9.60 -4.77 17.95
CA ASP A 297 10.75 -4.31 18.75
C ASP A 297 11.36 -3.02 18.19
N TYR A 298 11.51 -2.95 16.87
CA TYR A 298 12.08 -1.80 16.18
C TYR A 298 11.26 -0.53 16.45
N SER A 299 9.93 -0.61 16.40
CA SER A 299 9.02 0.53 16.65
C SER A 299 9.14 1.14 18.06
N MET A 300 9.71 0.38 19.02
CA MET A 300 9.99 0.84 20.38
C MET A 300 11.44 1.31 20.58
N SER A 301 12.32 1.07 19.61
CA SER A 301 13.73 1.45 19.69
C SER A 301 13.97 2.94 19.43
N SER A 302 15.16 3.44 19.79
CA SER A 302 15.60 4.80 19.43
C SER A 302 15.68 5.00 17.92
N TYR A 303 15.98 3.96 17.15
CA TYR A 303 16.05 4.00 15.69
C TYR A 303 14.69 4.23 15.01
N ALA A 304 13.57 4.04 15.72
CA ALA A 304 12.24 4.40 15.21
C ALA A 304 11.94 5.91 15.32
N ARG A 305 12.85 6.70 15.89
CA ARG A 305 12.81 8.18 15.94
C ARG A 305 11.48 8.75 16.46
N TRP A 306 11.00 8.18 17.56
CA TRP A 306 9.90 8.76 18.33
C TRP A 306 10.36 10.02 19.07
N ILE A 307 9.59 11.11 18.95
CA ILE A 307 9.85 12.37 19.65
C ILE A 307 8.79 12.50 20.76
N ALA A 308 9.21 12.24 22.00
CA ALA A 308 8.30 12.12 23.15
C ALA A 308 7.62 13.45 23.49
N GLU A 309 8.35 14.56 23.39
CA GLU A 309 7.87 15.92 23.69
C GLU A 309 6.75 16.35 22.74
N LEU A 310 6.76 15.84 21.51
CA LEU A 310 5.74 16.11 20.51
C LEU A 310 4.71 14.99 20.36
N LYS A 311 4.86 13.90 21.11
CA LYS A 311 4.06 12.69 21.05
C LYS A 311 3.91 12.16 19.62
N GLY A 312 4.97 12.17 18.83
CA GLY A 312 4.89 11.79 17.41
C GLY A 312 6.13 11.15 16.81
N SER A 313 5.93 10.35 15.76
CA SER A 313 7.03 9.82 14.96
C SER A 313 7.65 10.93 14.12
N SER A 314 8.98 11.03 14.11
CA SER A 314 9.72 11.98 13.28
C SER A 314 9.32 11.86 11.81
N TYR A 315 9.05 13.00 11.16
CA TYR A 315 8.78 13.08 9.72
C TYR A 315 9.96 13.72 8.96
N SER A 316 11.19 13.46 9.44
CA SER A 316 12.42 14.11 8.95
C SER A 316 12.76 13.85 7.49
N THR A 317 12.23 12.80 6.86
CA THR A 317 12.48 12.50 5.44
C THR A 317 11.91 13.58 4.52
N ASP A 318 10.67 14.00 4.76
CA ASP A 318 9.99 14.98 3.91
C ASP A 318 9.94 16.37 4.53
N VAL A 319 9.68 16.45 5.85
CA VAL A 319 9.49 17.72 6.59
C VAL A 319 10.34 17.70 7.87
N PRO A 320 11.64 18.06 7.76
CA PRO A 320 12.53 18.18 8.92
C PRO A 320 11.92 19.03 10.05
N GLY A 321 11.99 18.52 11.28
CA GLY A 321 11.44 19.19 12.47
C GLY A 321 9.94 18.97 12.70
N ALA A 322 9.24 18.25 11.82
CA ALA A 322 7.85 17.84 12.02
C ALA A 322 7.74 16.42 12.59
N VAL A 323 6.58 16.13 13.18
CA VAL A 323 6.14 14.77 13.54
C VAL A 323 4.84 14.43 12.82
N LYS A 324 4.65 13.14 12.53
CA LYS A 324 3.43 12.63 11.91
C LYS A 324 2.98 11.35 12.59
N ASN A 325 1.70 11.30 12.95
CA ASN A 325 1.04 10.07 13.39
C ASN A 325 -0.19 9.87 12.51
N VAL A 326 -0.47 8.62 12.12
CA VAL A 326 -1.58 8.31 11.21
C VAL A 326 -2.72 7.56 11.88
N SER A 327 -2.46 6.81 12.95
CA SER A 327 -3.51 6.20 13.78
C SER A 327 -2.92 5.67 15.10
N SER A 328 -3.67 5.90 16.18
CA SER A 328 -3.42 5.37 17.53
C SER A 328 -3.83 3.91 17.69
N LEU A 329 -4.72 3.42 16.82
CA LEU A 329 -5.16 2.03 16.81
C LEU A 329 -4.01 1.07 16.50
N ASN A 330 -3.03 1.48 15.69
CA ASN A 330 -1.91 0.60 15.33
C ASN A 330 -1.07 0.15 16.54
N PRO A 331 -0.44 1.05 17.31
CA PRO A 331 0.29 0.63 18.51
C PRO A 331 -0.63 0.01 19.56
N PHE A 332 -1.93 0.35 19.58
CA PHE A 332 -2.87 -0.22 20.54
C PHE A 332 -3.15 -1.70 20.29
N GLU A 333 -3.48 -2.06 19.05
CA GLU A 333 -3.64 -3.46 18.64
C GLU A 333 -2.41 -4.29 19.02
N LEU A 334 -1.23 -3.79 18.67
CA LEU A 334 0.02 -4.51 18.90
C LEU A 334 0.32 -4.65 20.39
N ALA A 335 0.03 -3.64 21.21
CA ALA A 335 0.17 -3.75 22.66
C ALA A 335 -0.69 -4.90 23.22
N LEU A 336 -1.95 -5.01 22.78
CA LEU A 336 -2.85 -6.08 23.20
C LEU A 336 -2.37 -7.46 22.73
N VAL A 337 -2.14 -7.62 21.43
CA VAL A 337 -1.84 -8.93 20.83
C VAL A 337 -0.47 -9.46 21.23
N THR A 338 0.53 -8.59 21.37
CA THR A 338 1.90 -8.97 21.76
C THR A 338 2.13 -8.96 23.27
N ASP A 339 1.10 -8.62 24.06
CA ASP A 339 1.11 -8.62 25.53
C ASP A 339 2.18 -7.70 26.13
N ARG A 340 2.23 -6.44 25.66
CA ARG A 340 3.26 -5.45 26.02
C ARG A 340 2.67 -4.24 26.75
N PRO A 341 2.50 -4.28 28.09
CA PRO A 341 1.95 -3.15 28.83
C PRO A 341 2.80 -1.87 28.75
N GLY A 342 4.13 -1.97 28.61
CA GLY A 342 4.99 -0.79 28.42
C GLY A 342 4.68 -0.02 27.12
N MET A 343 4.30 -0.72 26.04
CA MET A 343 3.88 -0.07 24.79
C MET A 343 2.62 0.77 24.98
N PHE A 344 1.75 0.36 25.90
CA PHE A 344 0.51 1.06 26.18
C PHE A 344 0.77 2.47 26.75
N GLU A 345 1.61 2.56 27.78
CA GLU A 345 2.00 3.83 28.40
C GLU A 345 2.87 4.67 27.45
N ASP A 346 3.87 4.05 26.81
CA ASP A 346 4.89 4.80 26.07
C ASP A 346 4.49 5.19 24.64
N ARG A 347 3.45 4.56 24.08
CA ARG A 347 2.99 4.80 22.70
C ARG A 347 1.49 4.99 22.58
N VAL A 348 0.68 4.05 23.08
CA VAL A 348 -0.77 4.09 22.86
C VAL A 348 -1.38 5.37 23.42
N MET A 349 -1.13 5.66 24.70
CA MET A 349 -1.69 6.86 25.33
C MET A 349 -1.20 8.15 24.64
N PRO A 350 0.10 8.39 24.41
CA PRO A 350 0.56 9.54 23.64
C PRO A 350 -0.05 9.67 22.24
N TYR A 351 -0.24 8.56 21.53
CA TYR A 351 -0.88 8.57 20.21
C TYR A 351 -2.36 8.98 20.29
N VAL A 352 -3.13 8.44 21.25
CA VAL A 352 -4.54 8.83 21.44
C VAL A 352 -4.63 10.32 21.79
N GLU A 353 -3.78 10.80 22.69
CA GLU A 353 -3.70 12.22 23.06
C GLU A 353 -3.37 13.10 21.85
N TYR A 354 -2.40 12.68 21.01
CA TYR A 354 -2.08 13.35 19.75
C TYR A 354 -3.30 13.43 18.83
N MET A 355 -3.99 12.31 18.63
CA MET A 355 -5.16 12.21 17.74
C MET A 355 -6.33 13.09 18.19
N LEU A 356 -6.49 13.31 19.49
CA LEU A 356 -7.54 14.17 20.05
C LEU A 356 -7.20 15.67 20.01
N SER A 357 -5.91 16.03 20.02
CA SER A 357 -5.48 17.42 20.24
C SER A 357 -4.98 18.11 18.99
N ARG A 358 -4.21 17.44 18.12
CA ARG A 358 -3.65 18.08 16.93
C ARG A 358 -4.75 18.33 15.91
N GLU A 359 -4.65 19.41 15.15
CA GLU A 359 -5.59 19.71 14.07
C GLU A 359 -5.41 18.78 12.85
N LYS A 360 -4.16 18.43 12.54
CA LYS A 360 -3.76 17.62 11.38
C LYS A 360 -2.90 16.45 11.81
N PHE A 361 -2.78 15.44 10.94
CA PHE A 361 -1.85 14.31 11.14
C PHE A 361 -0.38 14.73 11.17
N LEU A 362 -0.04 15.82 10.48
CA LEU A 362 1.31 16.37 10.39
C LEU A 362 1.40 17.63 11.26
N PHE A 363 2.31 17.61 12.24
CA PHE A 363 2.49 18.69 13.21
C PHE A 363 3.91 19.24 13.19
N SER A 364 4.05 20.56 13.23
CA SER A 364 5.34 21.24 13.35
C SER A 364 5.27 22.43 14.29
N LEU A 365 6.33 22.63 15.07
CA LEU A 365 6.51 23.84 15.86
C LEU A 365 6.96 25.03 14.98
N ASP A 366 7.51 24.84 13.79
CA ASP A 366 7.93 26.00 12.98
C ASP A 366 6.73 26.63 12.27
N PRO A 367 6.28 27.86 12.64
CA PRO A 367 5.14 28.50 11.97
C PRO A 367 5.43 28.88 10.51
N LYS A 368 6.70 28.88 10.11
CA LYS A 368 7.14 29.18 8.73
C LYS A 368 7.21 27.93 7.86
N GLN A 369 7.07 26.73 8.43
CA GLN A 369 7.07 25.51 7.65
C GLN A 369 5.81 25.44 6.77
N LYS A 370 6.01 25.21 5.46
CA LYS A 370 4.93 25.12 4.45
C LYS A 370 4.95 23.83 3.64
N ILE A 371 6.03 23.05 3.70
CA ILE A 371 6.13 21.78 2.95
C ILE A 371 5.07 20.81 3.48
N GLN A 372 4.16 20.36 2.61
CA GLN A 372 3.00 19.51 2.94
C GLN A 372 2.02 20.11 3.98
N ASN A 373 2.05 21.44 4.19
CA ASN A 373 1.10 22.19 5.02
C ASN A 373 0.86 21.62 6.44
N PRO A 374 1.92 21.43 7.27
CA PRO A 374 1.76 21.00 8.65
C PRO A 374 0.95 22.01 9.45
N SER A 375 0.28 21.54 10.50
CA SER A 375 -0.32 22.43 11.49
C SER A 375 0.58 22.59 12.72
N ARG A 376 0.56 23.77 13.33
CA ARG A 376 1.05 23.99 14.69
C ARG A 376 -0.11 24.00 15.71
N THR A 377 -1.35 24.02 15.23
CA THR A 377 -2.50 24.27 16.10
C THR A 377 -2.97 23.00 16.80
N LEU A 378 -3.53 23.17 17.99
CA LEU A 378 -4.18 22.11 18.76
C LEU A 378 -5.71 22.20 18.62
N LEU A 379 -6.19 22.39 17.38
CA LEU A 379 -7.63 22.49 17.05
C LEU A 379 -8.24 21.13 16.69
N GLY A 380 -7.80 20.07 17.36
CA GLY A 380 -8.21 18.69 17.07
C GLY A 380 -9.72 18.41 17.14
N PRO A 381 -10.11 17.18 16.79
CA PRO A 381 -9.24 16.02 16.58
C PRO A 381 -8.60 15.96 15.18
N ALA A 382 -7.39 15.41 15.12
CA ALA A 382 -6.80 14.89 13.88
C ALA A 382 -7.37 13.50 13.55
N ALA A 383 -7.93 12.79 14.53
CA ALA A 383 -8.59 11.50 14.35
C ALA A 383 -9.72 11.57 13.29
N PRO A 384 -9.75 10.64 12.32
CA PRO A 384 -10.93 10.38 11.49
C PRO A 384 -12.12 9.90 12.31
N ILE A 385 -13.32 9.96 11.72
CA ILE A 385 -14.55 9.46 12.36
C ILE A 385 -14.44 7.96 12.68
N SER A 386 -13.87 7.18 11.76
CA SER A 386 -13.62 5.75 11.95
C SER A 386 -12.68 5.47 13.14
N GLU A 387 -11.60 6.24 13.29
CA GLU A 387 -10.65 6.12 14.41
C GLU A 387 -11.35 6.35 15.75
N LEU A 388 -12.15 7.42 15.87
CA LEU A 388 -12.92 7.74 17.08
C LEU A 388 -13.97 6.67 17.38
N ALA A 389 -14.68 6.20 16.37
CA ALA A 389 -15.70 5.15 16.48
C ALA A 389 -15.07 3.81 16.90
N THR A 390 -13.95 3.42 16.27
CA THR A 390 -13.22 2.21 16.63
C THR A 390 -12.65 2.31 18.05
N LEU A 391 -12.01 3.42 18.44
CA LEU A 391 -11.53 3.62 19.82
C LEU A 391 -12.67 3.48 20.83
N TYR A 392 -13.84 4.07 20.57
CA TYR A 392 -15.03 3.88 21.40
C TYR A 392 -15.41 2.39 21.52
N ALA A 393 -15.44 1.66 20.40
CA ALA A 393 -15.81 0.25 20.37
C ALA A 393 -14.81 -0.64 21.13
N VAL A 394 -13.51 -0.50 20.86
CA VAL A 394 -12.46 -1.39 21.40
C VAL A 394 -12.14 -1.09 22.87
N LEU A 395 -12.50 0.10 23.37
CA LEU A 395 -12.43 0.47 24.79
C LEU A 395 -13.70 0.10 25.55
N GLY A 396 -14.45 -0.90 25.05
CA GLY A 396 -15.66 -1.41 25.71
C GLY A 396 -16.78 -0.37 25.81
N ARG A 397 -16.88 0.57 24.87
CA ARG A 397 -17.95 1.59 24.81
C ARG A 397 -18.06 2.48 26.06
N ARG A 398 -16.95 2.64 26.79
CA ARG A 398 -16.89 3.37 28.08
C ARG A 398 -16.73 4.88 27.95
N ASN A 399 -16.36 5.39 26.78
CA ASN A 399 -15.92 6.77 26.57
C ASN A 399 -16.90 7.56 25.69
N PRO A 400 -18.05 8.04 26.23
CA PRO A 400 -19.01 8.88 25.50
C PRO A 400 -18.38 10.03 24.70
N ALA A 401 -17.36 10.70 25.21
CA ALA A 401 -16.70 11.81 24.52
C ALA A 401 -16.16 11.42 23.14
N LEU A 402 -15.62 10.21 22.99
CA LEU A 402 -15.12 9.73 21.70
C LEU A 402 -16.25 9.57 20.68
N LEU A 403 -17.38 9.01 21.12
CA LEU A 403 -18.56 8.82 20.27
C LEU A 403 -19.21 10.16 19.91
N GLU A 404 -19.34 11.07 20.87
CA GLU A 404 -19.90 12.40 20.61
C GLU A 404 -19.01 13.22 19.68
N LEU A 405 -17.69 13.07 19.78
CA LEU A 405 -16.76 13.68 18.84
C LEU A 405 -16.91 13.08 17.43
N ALA A 406 -17.04 11.76 17.31
CA ALA A 406 -17.29 11.09 16.04
C ALA A 406 -18.59 11.58 15.37
N LYS A 407 -19.67 11.75 16.15
CA LYS A 407 -20.96 12.28 15.65
C LYS A 407 -20.86 13.74 15.23
N ARG A 408 -20.15 14.59 15.99
CA ARG A 408 -19.91 16.00 15.62
C ARG A 408 -19.16 16.10 14.29
N GLU A 409 -18.10 15.31 14.14
CA GLU A 409 -17.32 15.24 12.90
C GLU A 409 -18.16 14.70 11.74
N TYR A 410 -19.02 13.71 11.97
CA TYR A 410 -19.94 13.19 10.95
C TYR A 410 -20.90 14.26 10.41
N ALA A 411 -21.38 15.17 11.26
CA ALA A 411 -22.27 16.26 10.86
C ALA A 411 -21.56 17.41 10.10
N GLY A 412 -20.22 17.42 10.08
CA GLY A 412 -19.42 18.53 9.57
C GLY A 412 -18.45 18.16 8.44
N SER A 413 -17.41 18.97 8.33
CA SER A 413 -16.27 18.75 7.44
C SER A 413 -14.98 19.19 8.12
N ARG A 414 -13.86 18.55 7.81
CA ARG A 414 -12.56 18.89 8.41
C ARG A 414 -11.41 18.68 7.43
N THR A 415 -10.34 19.43 7.62
CA THR A 415 -9.07 19.29 6.89
C THR A 415 -8.04 18.64 7.81
N ARG A 416 -7.74 17.35 7.61
CA ARG A 416 -6.77 16.60 8.42
C ARG A 416 -5.42 16.42 7.76
N ASN A 417 -5.39 16.48 6.43
CA ASN A 417 -4.21 16.23 5.62
C ASN A 417 -4.13 17.22 4.47
N LEU A 418 -2.92 17.75 4.23
CA LEU A 418 -2.69 18.85 3.30
C LEU A 418 -3.76 19.94 3.57
N ASP A 419 -4.38 20.50 2.55
CA ASP A 419 -5.50 21.44 2.69
C ASP A 419 -6.79 20.95 1.99
N VAL A 420 -7.02 19.64 2.02
CA VAL A 420 -8.22 19.02 1.43
C VAL A 420 -9.31 18.86 2.49
N ALA A 421 -10.49 19.44 2.26
CA ALA A 421 -11.63 19.31 3.16
C ALA A 421 -12.37 17.97 2.95
N GLU A 422 -12.47 17.18 4.00
CA GLU A 422 -13.17 15.90 4.04
C GLU A 422 -14.58 16.09 4.59
N ARG A 423 -15.60 15.57 3.91
CA ARG A 423 -16.98 15.57 4.40
C ARG A 423 -17.19 14.43 5.40
N GLY A 424 -17.86 14.70 6.51
CA GLY A 424 -18.17 13.69 7.52
C GLY A 424 -19.26 12.71 7.11
N ALA A 425 -20.35 13.20 6.50
CA ALA A 425 -21.54 12.41 6.18
C ALA A 425 -21.39 11.52 4.94
N THR A 426 -20.43 10.58 4.96
CA THR A 426 -20.21 9.56 3.93
C THR A 426 -20.78 8.21 4.37
N TRP A 427 -20.98 7.30 3.41
CA TRP A 427 -21.50 5.96 3.71
C TRP A 427 -20.47 5.10 4.46
N GLN A 428 -19.18 5.33 4.23
CA GLN A 428 -18.07 4.69 4.97
C GLN A 428 -18.06 5.12 6.45
N ASN A 429 -18.30 6.40 6.72
CA ASN A 429 -18.39 6.90 8.10
C ASN A 429 -19.67 6.43 8.79
N ALA A 430 -20.79 6.33 8.06
CA ALA A 430 -22.01 5.71 8.58
C ALA A 430 -21.77 4.23 8.93
N LEU A 431 -21.05 3.48 8.08
CA LEU A 431 -20.65 2.10 8.39
C LEU A 431 -19.80 2.02 9.66
N SER A 432 -18.82 2.91 9.82
CA SER A 432 -17.95 2.92 11.00
C SER A 432 -18.72 3.27 12.29
N LEU A 433 -19.70 4.17 12.22
CA LEU A 433 -20.60 4.44 13.34
C LEU A 433 -21.51 3.24 13.67
N PHE A 434 -22.00 2.52 12.65
CA PHE A 434 -22.75 1.28 12.85
C PHE A 434 -21.89 0.21 13.53
N GLU A 435 -20.68 -0.06 13.04
CA GLU A 435 -19.78 -1.06 13.62
C GLU A 435 -19.48 -0.75 15.10
N ALA A 436 -19.31 0.53 15.44
CA ALA A 436 -19.04 0.95 16.80
C ALA A 436 -20.25 0.85 17.74
N THR A 437 -21.46 1.16 17.27
CA THR A 437 -22.66 1.33 18.11
C THR A 437 -23.67 0.19 18.00
N GLY A 438 -23.77 -0.45 16.85
CA GLY A 438 -24.86 -1.34 16.45
C GLY A 438 -26.10 -0.61 15.91
N ASP A 439 -26.04 0.71 15.69
CA ASP A 439 -27.18 1.50 15.21
C ASP A 439 -27.60 1.13 13.78
N ARG A 440 -28.72 0.43 13.65
CA ARG A 440 -29.26 -0.04 12.36
C ARG A 440 -29.65 1.10 11.42
N ALA A 441 -29.91 2.32 11.92
CA ALA A 441 -30.15 3.48 11.09
C ALA A 441 -28.87 3.90 10.33
N MET A 442 -27.71 3.80 11.00
CA MET A 442 -26.41 4.04 10.36
C MET A 442 -26.08 2.97 9.32
N LEU A 443 -26.38 1.70 9.59
CA LEU A 443 -26.24 0.63 8.58
C LEU A 443 -27.15 0.89 7.36
N THR A 444 -28.40 1.28 7.60
CA THR A 444 -29.34 1.60 6.51
C THR A 444 -28.81 2.77 5.67
N THR A 445 -28.25 3.78 6.31
CA THR A 445 -27.60 4.93 5.64
C THR A 445 -26.39 4.49 4.82
N ALA A 446 -25.55 3.63 5.38
CA ALA A 446 -24.38 3.08 4.70
C ALA A 446 -24.78 2.27 3.45
N ILE A 447 -25.75 1.36 3.57
CA ILE A 447 -26.27 0.56 2.44
C ILE A 447 -26.83 1.47 1.34
N ALA A 448 -27.69 2.42 1.70
CA ALA A 448 -28.30 3.32 0.72
C ALA A 448 -27.24 4.19 0.00
N GLY A 449 -26.20 4.63 0.72
CA GLY A 449 -25.08 5.37 0.15
C GLY A 449 -24.19 4.50 -0.75
N ALA A 450 -23.90 3.28 -0.33
CA ALA A 450 -23.16 2.31 -1.12
C ALA A 450 -23.92 1.90 -2.39
N ASP A 451 -25.25 1.74 -2.34
CA ASP A 451 -26.04 1.43 -3.54
C ASP A 451 -26.00 2.57 -4.58
N ARG A 452 -26.02 3.84 -4.12
CA ARG A 452 -25.76 4.99 -5.01
C ARG A 452 -24.35 4.94 -5.60
N TYR A 453 -23.35 4.63 -4.76
CA TYR A 453 -21.97 4.47 -5.19
C TYR A 453 -21.81 3.33 -6.22
N LEU A 454 -22.44 2.17 -6.03
CA LEU A 454 -22.42 1.08 -6.99
C LEU A 454 -23.01 1.49 -8.34
N ALA A 455 -24.10 2.26 -8.34
CA ALA A 455 -24.72 2.74 -9.56
C ALA A 455 -23.80 3.69 -10.35
N THR A 456 -23.09 4.59 -9.68
CA THR A 456 -22.28 5.63 -10.34
C THR A 456 -20.84 5.21 -10.62
N ARG A 457 -20.25 4.37 -9.78
CA ARG A 457 -18.81 4.05 -9.82
C ARG A 457 -18.47 2.63 -10.27
N VAL A 458 -19.38 1.67 -10.05
CA VAL A 458 -19.16 0.25 -10.35
C VAL A 458 -19.88 -0.17 -11.63
N LYS A 459 -21.19 0.11 -11.72
CA LYS A 459 -22.01 -0.22 -12.90
C LYS A 459 -21.75 0.67 -14.11
N THR A 460 -21.09 1.81 -13.88
CA THR A 460 -20.74 2.79 -14.92
C THR A 460 -19.23 2.81 -15.07
N GLN A 461 -18.73 2.49 -16.26
CA GLN A 461 -17.31 2.63 -16.57
C GLN A 461 -16.95 4.11 -16.70
N GLN A 462 -15.84 4.49 -16.08
CA GLN A 462 -15.39 5.88 -16.08
C GLN A 462 -14.66 6.22 -17.38
N THR A 463 -14.95 7.41 -17.93
CA THR A 463 -14.33 7.96 -19.14
C THR A 463 -13.31 9.06 -18.84
N GLU A 464 -13.37 9.62 -17.63
CA GLU A 464 -12.51 10.71 -17.14
C GLU A 464 -12.09 10.41 -15.68
N PHE A 465 -11.29 11.30 -15.09
CA PHE A 465 -10.76 11.15 -13.72
C PHE A 465 -11.49 12.02 -12.68
N THR A 466 -12.75 12.40 -12.96
CA THR A 466 -13.55 13.24 -12.05
C THR A 466 -14.03 12.50 -10.80
N ASP A 467 -13.96 11.17 -10.80
CA ASP A 467 -14.28 10.29 -9.68
C ASP A 467 -13.09 10.01 -8.75
N SER A 468 -11.86 10.33 -9.18
CA SER A 468 -10.66 10.20 -8.33
C SER A 468 -10.41 11.50 -7.58
N ALA A 469 -10.55 11.48 -6.25
CA ALA A 469 -10.34 12.66 -5.41
C ALA A 469 -8.87 12.86 -4.98
N PHE A 470 -8.01 11.84 -5.13
CA PHE A 470 -6.64 11.84 -4.64
C PHE A 470 -5.71 10.96 -5.48
N PHE A 471 -4.40 11.18 -5.43
CA PHE A 471 -3.42 10.56 -6.33
C PHE A 471 -3.00 9.11 -5.96
N PHE A 472 -3.50 8.55 -4.86
CA PHE A 472 -3.23 7.16 -4.45
C PHE A 472 -4.10 6.15 -5.21
N TRP A 473 -3.60 4.93 -5.41
CA TRP A 473 -4.27 3.89 -6.20
C TRP A 473 -5.71 3.55 -5.80
N PRO A 474 -6.09 3.50 -4.50
CA PRO A 474 -7.48 3.21 -4.12
C PRO A 474 -8.48 4.20 -4.73
N ALA A 475 -8.08 5.45 -5.01
CA ALA A 475 -8.96 6.45 -5.61
C ALA A 475 -9.29 6.18 -7.09
N PHE A 476 -8.53 5.32 -7.77
CA PHE A 476 -8.72 5.00 -9.19
C PHE A 476 -9.61 3.78 -9.43
N VAL A 477 -10.03 3.08 -8.37
CA VAL A 477 -10.79 1.82 -8.43
C VAL A 477 -12.01 1.89 -7.50
N PRO A 478 -12.99 0.97 -7.65
CA PRO A 478 -14.01 0.77 -6.63
C PRO A 478 -13.39 0.56 -5.24
N ASP A 479 -14.01 1.17 -4.22
CA ASP A 479 -13.61 1.17 -2.81
C ASP A 479 -13.73 -0.22 -2.17
N PHE A 480 -12.83 -1.12 -2.56
CA PHE A 480 -12.95 -2.54 -2.27
C PHE A 480 -12.82 -2.87 -0.79
N VAL A 481 -12.13 -2.02 0.00
CA VAL A 481 -11.98 -2.20 1.44
C VAL A 481 -13.32 -1.94 2.13
N ASP A 482 -13.93 -0.78 1.91
CA ASP A 482 -15.18 -0.44 2.59
C ASP A 482 -16.39 -1.21 2.03
N LEU A 483 -16.36 -1.58 0.74
CA LEU A 483 -17.35 -2.50 0.18
C LEU A 483 -17.25 -3.89 0.81
N TYR A 484 -16.04 -4.40 1.06
CA TYR A 484 -15.86 -5.68 1.74
C TYR A 484 -16.31 -5.61 3.20
N ARG A 485 -15.97 -4.54 3.93
CA ARG A 485 -16.49 -4.29 5.28
C ARG A 485 -18.02 -4.26 5.31
N LEU A 486 -18.64 -3.56 4.35
CA LEU A 486 -20.10 -3.50 4.25
C LEU A 486 -20.71 -4.87 3.93
N TYR A 487 -20.06 -5.69 3.11
CA TYR A 487 -20.46 -7.08 2.90
C TYR A 487 -20.43 -7.86 4.23
N GLN A 488 -19.36 -7.74 5.03
CA GLN A 488 -19.30 -8.42 6.33
C GLN A 488 -20.40 -7.94 7.30
N ALA A 489 -20.73 -6.65 7.27
CA ALA A 489 -21.75 -6.04 8.12
C ALA A 489 -23.20 -6.37 7.70
N SER A 490 -23.45 -6.53 6.40
CA SER A 490 -24.80 -6.69 5.81
C SER A 490 -25.12 -8.11 5.37
N GLY A 491 -24.11 -8.91 5.03
CA GLY A 491 -24.25 -10.21 4.36
C GLY A 491 -24.61 -10.11 2.87
N GLU A 492 -24.67 -8.92 2.28
CA GLU A 492 -25.19 -8.73 0.93
C GLU A 492 -24.11 -8.91 -0.15
N LYS A 493 -24.22 -10.01 -0.91
CA LYS A 493 -23.21 -10.45 -1.90
C LYS A 493 -22.84 -9.41 -2.96
N ARG A 494 -23.74 -8.49 -3.32
CA ARG A 494 -23.44 -7.43 -4.30
C ARG A 494 -22.26 -6.54 -3.89
N PHE A 495 -22.04 -6.36 -2.58
CA PHE A 495 -20.89 -5.61 -2.08
C PHE A 495 -19.60 -6.42 -2.16
N LEU A 496 -19.66 -7.74 -1.94
CA LEU A 496 -18.53 -8.65 -2.16
C LEU A 496 -18.12 -8.69 -3.64
N ASP A 497 -19.09 -8.81 -4.55
CA ASP A 497 -18.83 -8.84 -5.99
C ASP A 497 -18.18 -7.52 -6.46
N ALA A 498 -18.65 -6.38 -5.94
CA ALA A 498 -18.06 -5.07 -6.21
C ALA A 498 -16.66 -4.90 -5.60
N ALA A 499 -16.44 -5.40 -4.37
CA ALA A 499 -15.13 -5.41 -3.74
C ALA A 499 -14.13 -6.25 -4.54
N ARG A 500 -14.54 -7.44 -5.00
CA ARG A 500 -13.72 -8.29 -5.87
C ARG A 500 -13.32 -7.57 -7.16
N LEU A 501 -14.25 -6.90 -7.83
CA LEU A 501 -13.96 -6.11 -9.03
C LEU A 501 -12.96 -4.98 -8.72
N GLY A 502 -13.17 -4.24 -7.63
CA GLY A 502 -12.26 -3.18 -7.19
C GLY A 502 -10.85 -3.69 -6.93
N ALA A 503 -10.73 -4.81 -6.21
CA ALA A 503 -9.45 -5.46 -5.93
C ALA A 503 -8.78 -5.97 -7.22
N ARG A 504 -9.53 -6.58 -8.16
CA ARG A 504 -8.98 -7.00 -9.46
C ARG A 504 -8.44 -5.83 -10.27
N ARG A 505 -9.18 -4.71 -10.33
CA ARG A 505 -8.67 -3.49 -10.98
C ARG A 505 -7.44 -2.93 -10.26
N TYR A 506 -7.39 -2.99 -8.94
CA TYR A 506 -6.20 -2.59 -8.18
C TYR A 506 -4.97 -3.42 -8.58
N THR A 507 -5.13 -4.74 -8.85
CA THR A 507 -3.99 -5.56 -9.29
C THR A 507 -3.35 -5.07 -10.59
N MET A 508 -4.06 -4.30 -11.42
CA MET A 508 -3.51 -3.75 -12.67
C MET A 508 -2.45 -2.66 -12.42
N PHE A 509 -2.33 -2.15 -11.19
CA PHE A 509 -1.23 -1.30 -10.73
C PHE A 509 -0.01 -2.10 -10.21
N THR A 510 -0.14 -3.42 -10.01
CA THR A 510 0.94 -4.25 -9.47
C THR A 510 1.87 -4.72 -10.57
N TRP A 511 3.17 -4.84 -10.26
CA TRP A 511 4.14 -5.40 -11.20
C TRP A 511 3.85 -6.88 -11.48
N MET A 512 3.76 -7.24 -12.76
CA MET A 512 3.62 -8.61 -13.27
C MET A 512 4.76 -8.99 -14.23
N ALA A 513 5.75 -8.10 -14.38
CA ALA A 513 6.89 -8.21 -15.27
C ALA A 513 8.07 -7.43 -14.65
N PRO A 514 9.33 -7.66 -15.09
CA PRO A 514 9.80 -8.62 -16.09
C PRO A 514 9.71 -10.08 -15.61
N ALA A 515 9.81 -11.05 -16.52
CA ALA A 515 9.78 -12.46 -16.17
C ALA A 515 10.94 -12.80 -15.23
N ILE A 516 10.69 -13.61 -14.20
CA ILE A 516 11.71 -14.01 -13.23
C ILE A 516 12.53 -15.16 -13.84
N PRO A 517 13.83 -14.95 -14.14
CA PRO A 517 14.67 -16.02 -14.67
C PRO A 517 15.05 -17.03 -13.59
N ASP A 518 15.24 -18.29 -13.98
CA ASP A 518 15.81 -19.33 -13.10
C ASP A 518 17.35 -19.23 -13.08
N GLN A 519 17.85 -18.16 -12.46
CA GLN A 519 19.28 -17.90 -12.34
C GLN A 519 19.62 -17.18 -11.03
N GLN A 520 20.90 -17.22 -10.68
CA GLN A 520 21.47 -16.39 -9.63
C GLN A 520 21.74 -14.97 -10.17
N VAL A 521 21.58 -13.97 -9.33
CA VAL A 521 21.86 -12.56 -9.63
C VAL A 521 22.84 -12.02 -8.60
N THR A 522 23.97 -11.51 -9.07
CA THR A 522 24.95 -10.82 -8.22
C THR A 522 24.40 -9.46 -7.79
N VAL A 523 24.43 -9.20 -6.48
CA VAL A 523 24.04 -7.93 -5.86
C VAL A 523 25.19 -7.35 -5.04
N ASN A 524 25.11 -6.04 -4.76
CA ASN A 524 26.11 -5.27 -3.99
C ASN A 524 27.56 -5.43 -4.49
N PRO A 525 27.82 -5.27 -5.80
CA PRO A 525 29.15 -5.46 -6.36
C PRO A 525 30.18 -4.56 -5.67
N GLY A 526 31.34 -5.12 -5.32
CA GLY A 526 32.39 -4.37 -4.62
C GLY A 526 32.09 -4.08 -3.14
N GLY A 527 31.12 -4.77 -2.53
CA GLY A 527 30.83 -4.66 -1.11
C GLY A 527 30.00 -3.42 -0.74
N LYS A 528 29.27 -2.85 -1.70
CA LYS A 528 28.50 -1.61 -1.53
C LYS A 528 27.08 -1.75 -2.06
N ALA A 529 26.12 -1.30 -1.25
CA ALA A 529 24.73 -1.21 -1.66
C ALA A 529 24.51 0.00 -2.57
N PRO A 530 23.51 -0.04 -3.47
CA PRO A 530 23.16 1.10 -4.30
C PRO A 530 22.60 2.25 -3.47
N VAL A 531 22.78 3.48 -3.96
CA VAL A 531 22.27 4.69 -3.29
C VAL A 531 21.07 5.22 -4.03
N TYR A 532 20.00 5.51 -3.29
CA TYR A 532 18.82 6.17 -3.82
C TYR A 532 19.12 7.62 -4.14
N TRP A 533 18.82 8.04 -5.38
CA TRP A 533 19.18 9.35 -5.91
C TRP A 533 18.72 10.51 -5.02
N TYR A 534 17.52 10.39 -4.41
CA TYR A 534 16.98 11.43 -3.53
C TYR A 534 17.85 11.56 -2.28
N LEU A 535 18.23 10.44 -1.65
CA LEU A 535 19.09 10.45 -0.46
C LEU A 535 20.53 10.84 -0.80
N ALA A 536 21.03 10.47 -1.97
CA ALA A 536 22.31 10.98 -2.48
C ALA A 536 22.30 12.51 -2.54
N SER A 537 21.20 13.11 -3.03
CA SER A 537 21.05 14.58 -3.07
C SER A 537 20.99 15.24 -1.69
N LYS A 538 20.65 14.46 -0.66
CA LYS A 538 20.66 14.87 0.75
C LYS A 538 21.98 14.56 1.48
N GLY A 539 22.98 14.01 0.78
CA GLY A 539 24.32 13.75 1.34
C GLY A 539 24.52 12.36 1.95
N HIS A 540 23.55 11.44 1.81
CA HIS A 540 23.69 10.07 2.30
C HIS A 540 24.76 9.32 1.49
N LYS A 541 25.50 8.43 2.15
CA LYS A 541 26.62 7.66 1.56
C LYS A 541 26.22 6.20 1.32
N PRO A 542 26.87 5.50 0.35
CA PRO A 542 26.63 4.08 0.14
C PRO A 542 26.86 3.24 1.40
N MET A 543 25.88 2.41 1.75
CA MET A 543 26.03 1.43 2.82
C MET A 543 27.02 0.32 2.42
N SER A 544 27.78 -0.18 3.39
CA SER A 544 28.53 -1.41 3.20
C SER A 544 27.56 -2.60 3.21
N ALA A 545 27.66 -3.47 2.21
CA ALA A 545 26.84 -4.67 2.09
C ALA A 545 27.65 -5.75 1.40
N PRO A 546 27.64 -7.01 1.86
CA PRO A 546 28.36 -8.08 1.21
C PRO A 546 27.89 -8.26 -0.24
N GLN A 547 28.84 -8.51 -1.14
CA GLN A 547 28.51 -8.99 -2.47
C GLN A 547 27.98 -10.42 -2.36
N GLU A 548 26.83 -10.69 -2.96
CA GLU A 548 26.11 -11.95 -2.84
C GLU A 548 25.56 -12.37 -4.20
N ASP A 549 25.51 -13.67 -4.46
CA ASP A 549 24.73 -14.26 -5.56
C ASP A 549 23.43 -14.83 -4.97
N VAL A 550 22.29 -14.31 -5.41
CA VAL A 550 20.97 -14.72 -4.89
C VAL A 550 19.98 -15.08 -6.00
N PRO A 551 19.04 -16.01 -5.75
CA PRO A 551 18.05 -16.37 -6.76
C PRO A 551 17.23 -15.16 -7.20
N ALA A 552 17.02 -15.00 -8.50
CA ALA A 552 16.35 -13.82 -9.07
C ALA A 552 14.97 -13.54 -8.43
N TRP A 553 14.22 -14.59 -8.09
CA TRP A 553 12.88 -14.45 -7.50
C TRP A 553 12.87 -13.61 -6.21
N ARG A 554 13.94 -13.66 -5.40
CA ARG A 554 14.03 -12.89 -4.15
C ARG A 554 13.93 -11.39 -4.42
N LEU A 555 14.62 -10.96 -5.48
CA LEU A 555 14.76 -9.56 -5.88
C LEU A 555 13.54 -9.02 -6.63
N SER A 556 12.55 -9.86 -6.96
CA SER A 556 11.41 -9.47 -7.80
C SER A 556 10.45 -8.49 -7.11
N GLU A 557 10.07 -7.43 -7.81
CA GLU A 557 9.05 -6.46 -7.42
C GLU A 557 7.61 -6.97 -7.66
N MET A 558 7.43 -8.13 -8.30
CA MET A 558 6.10 -8.62 -8.67
C MET A 558 5.14 -8.73 -7.49
N GLY A 559 3.89 -8.31 -7.69
CA GLY A 559 2.86 -8.24 -6.65
C GLY A 559 2.92 -6.97 -5.78
N LEU A 560 3.94 -6.11 -5.93
CA LEU A 560 3.96 -4.77 -5.33
C LEU A 560 3.52 -3.71 -6.35
N THR A 561 3.09 -2.56 -5.85
CA THR A 561 2.79 -1.37 -6.66
C THR A 561 3.84 -0.29 -6.38
N PRO A 562 4.10 0.66 -7.29
CA PRO A 562 4.57 1.98 -6.90
C PRO A 562 3.63 2.61 -5.85
N GLU A 563 3.99 3.72 -5.22
CA GLU A 563 3.12 4.32 -4.19
C GLU A 563 1.84 4.93 -4.78
N SER A 564 1.97 5.70 -5.86
CA SER A 564 0.88 6.53 -6.34
C SER A 564 1.08 6.99 -7.78
N SER A 565 0.06 7.62 -8.37
CA SER A 565 0.13 8.11 -9.75
C SER A 565 1.28 9.13 -9.93
N GLY A 566 1.47 10.03 -8.96
CA GLY A 566 2.51 11.07 -9.00
C GLY A 566 3.92 10.55 -8.76
N THR A 567 4.08 9.61 -7.83
CA THR A 567 5.39 9.06 -7.44
C THR A 567 5.82 7.84 -8.24
N SER A 568 4.93 7.25 -9.07
CA SER A 568 5.22 6.11 -9.97
C SER A 568 6.34 6.34 -11.01
N THR A 569 6.89 7.55 -11.07
CA THR A 569 8.04 7.88 -11.93
C THR A 569 9.37 7.66 -11.21
N GLY A 570 9.39 7.86 -9.88
CA GLY A 570 10.57 7.72 -9.03
C GLY A 570 10.54 6.46 -8.17
N HIS A 571 9.36 6.06 -7.69
CA HIS A 571 9.17 4.84 -6.93
C HIS A 571 8.83 3.68 -7.86
N ARG A 572 9.61 2.57 -7.82
CA ARG A 572 9.23 1.38 -8.60
C ARG A 572 8.19 0.58 -7.85
N ALA A 573 8.45 0.27 -6.58
CA ALA A 573 7.54 -0.47 -5.72
C ALA A 573 7.66 -0.03 -4.25
N ILE A 574 6.57 -0.07 -3.49
CA ILE A 574 6.60 0.16 -2.02
C ILE A 574 6.36 -1.14 -1.25
N PHE A 575 6.91 -1.24 -0.04
CA PHE A 575 6.71 -2.38 0.85
C PHE A 575 5.39 -2.33 1.64
N MET A 576 4.70 -1.17 1.63
CA MET A 576 3.40 -0.98 2.28
C MET A 576 2.28 -1.65 1.47
N ALA A 577 2.19 -2.97 1.57
CA ALA A 577 1.22 -3.81 0.88
C ALA A 577 -0.08 -3.97 1.68
N ASN A 578 -0.64 -2.89 2.24
CA ASN A 578 -1.85 -2.93 3.08
C ASN A 578 -3.07 -3.52 2.34
N PHE A 579 -3.07 -3.51 1.01
CA PHE A 579 -4.09 -4.20 0.20
C PHE A 579 -4.05 -5.73 0.36
N ALA A 580 -2.92 -6.34 0.72
CA ALA A 580 -2.72 -7.78 0.75
C ALA A 580 -3.67 -8.52 1.71
N PRO A 581 -3.83 -8.13 3.00
CA PRO A 581 -4.79 -8.78 3.89
C PRO A 581 -6.23 -8.66 3.39
N TRP A 582 -6.63 -7.53 2.77
CA TRP A 582 -7.97 -7.39 2.18
C TRP A 582 -8.16 -8.30 0.97
N MET A 583 -7.17 -8.38 0.09
CA MET A 583 -7.18 -9.30 -1.05
C MET A 583 -7.26 -10.76 -0.62
N LEU A 584 -6.58 -11.18 0.45
CA LEU A 584 -6.69 -12.55 0.98
C LEU A 584 -8.11 -12.87 1.45
N ARG A 585 -8.76 -11.96 2.18
CA ARG A 585 -10.14 -12.14 2.64
C ARG A 585 -11.12 -12.24 1.48
N ILE A 586 -11.03 -11.31 0.52
CA ILE A 586 -11.86 -11.33 -0.69
C ILE A 586 -11.60 -12.61 -1.50
N ALA A 587 -10.33 -13.03 -1.63
CA ALA A 587 -9.97 -14.26 -2.32
C ALA A 587 -10.58 -15.51 -1.65
N ALA A 588 -10.56 -15.57 -0.32
CA ALA A 588 -11.17 -16.67 0.43
C ALA A 588 -12.68 -16.78 0.19
N ASP A 589 -13.39 -15.64 0.22
CA ASP A 589 -14.86 -15.61 0.05
C ASP A 589 -15.32 -15.77 -1.40
N THR A 590 -14.44 -15.54 -2.38
CA THR A 590 -14.78 -15.56 -3.81
C THR A 590 -14.09 -16.64 -4.63
N GLY A 591 -13.08 -17.31 -4.07
CA GLY A 591 -12.21 -18.25 -4.79
C GLY A 591 -11.22 -17.57 -5.76
N ASP A 592 -10.98 -16.26 -5.61
CA ASP A 592 -10.16 -15.50 -6.56
C ASP A 592 -8.65 -15.74 -6.40
N LYS A 593 -8.10 -16.65 -7.20
CA LYS A 593 -6.69 -17.04 -7.11
C LYS A 593 -5.71 -15.91 -7.46
N LEU A 594 -6.07 -14.97 -8.33
CA LEU A 594 -5.18 -13.84 -8.64
C LEU A 594 -4.93 -12.99 -7.40
N LEU A 595 -6.00 -12.62 -6.69
CA LEU A 595 -5.93 -11.80 -5.49
C LEU A 595 -5.11 -12.50 -4.39
N HIS A 596 -5.30 -13.81 -4.23
CA HIS A 596 -4.49 -14.63 -3.33
C HIS A 596 -3.00 -14.59 -3.69
N ASP A 597 -2.66 -14.89 -4.94
CA ASP A 597 -1.26 -14.96 -5.39
C ASP A 597 -0.56 -13.59 -5.31
N VAL A 598 -1.26 -12.51 -5.64
CA VAL A 598 -0.76 -11.12 -5.52
C VAL A 598 -0.49 -10.76 -4.06
N ALA A 599 -1.44 -11.04 -3.16
CA ALA A 599 -1.28 -10.76 -1.74
C ALA A 599 -0.08 -11.51 -1.13
N ARG A 600 0.08 -12.79 -1.47
CA ARG A 600 1.23 -13.61 -1.03
C ARG A 600 2.54 -13.06 -1.59
N SER A 601 2.57 -12.75 -2.88
CA SER A 601 3.76 -12.20 -3.53
C SER A 601 4.20 -10.87 -2.91
N ALA A 602 3.25 -10.08 -2.39
CA ALA A 602 3.52 -8.78 -1.78
C ALA A 602 4.15 -8.86 -0.38
N VAL A 603 3.99 -9.97 0.36
CA VAL A 603 4.38 -10.06 1.78
C VAL A 603 5.44 -11.14 2.05
N ILE A 604 5.27 -12.35 1.51
CA ILE A 604 6.04 -13.52 1.93
C ILE A 604 7.51 -13.41 1.50
N GLY A 605 8.43 -13.62 2.46
CA GLY A 605 9.87 -13.76 2.20
C GLY A 605 10.61 -12.51 1.74
N ARG A 606 10.08 -11.30 1.94
CA ARG A 606 10.68 -10.06 1.43
C ARG A 606 11.63 -9.36 2.39
N TYR A 607 11.43 -9.50 3.69
CA TYR A 607 12.15 -8.72 4.70
C TYR A 607 12.13 -9.42 6.05
N ARG A 608 13.11 -9.12 6.90
CA ARG A 608 13.25 -9.70 8.24
C ARG A 608 13.06 -8.70 9.38
N ASN A 609 12.83 -7.44 9.04
CA ASN A 609 12.48 -6.31 9.89
C ASN A 609 11.86 -5.20 8.99
N PHE A 610 11.68 -3.96 9.48
CA PHE A 610 11.24 -2.84 8.65
C PHE A 610 12.26 -2.56 7.51
N PRO A 611 11.87 -2.73 6.23
CA PRO A 611 12.80 -2.67 5.10
C PRO A 611 13.00 -1.25 4.55
N GLY A 612 12.51 -0.22 5.25
CA GLY A 612 12.29 1.10 4.67
C GLY A 612 11.06 1.12 3.75
N TYR A 613 10.93 2.15 2.92
CA TYR A 613 9.67 2.42 2.24
C TYR A 613 9.52 1.73 0.87
N HIS A 614 10.57 1.75 0.03
CA HIS A 614 10.45 1.42 -1.39
C HIS A 614 11.67 0.71 -1.99
N ILE A 615 11.47 0.24 -3.24
CA ILE A 615 12.48 -0.31 -4.15
C ILE A 615 12.62 0.69 -5.30
N ASN A 616 13.74 1.41 -5.39
CA ASN A 616 13.92 2.49 -6.38
C ASN A 616 15.28 2.49 -7.10
N THR A 617 16.19 1.60 -6.70
CA THR A 617 17.58 1.56 -7.15
C THR A 617 17.91 0.22 -7.81
N ALA A 618 19.18 -0.02 -8.13
CA ALA A 618 19.63 -1.35 -8.57
C ALA A 618 19.20 -2.44 -7.56
N ARG A 619 19.05 -3.67 -8.05
CA ARG A 619 18.66 -4.80 -7.19
C ARG A 619 19.69 -5.01 -6.08
N THR A 620 19.20 -5.16 -4.84
CA THR A 620 20.01 -5.37 -3.63
C THR A 620 19.21 -6.19 -2.61
N THR A 621 19.91 -6.89 -1.72
CA THR A 621 19.35 -7.69 -0.62
C THR A 621 19.47 -7.00 0.73
N ILE A 622 20.12 -5.84 0.83
CA ILE A 622 20.47 -5.25 2.12
C ILE A 622 19.23 -4.94 2.99
N TYR A 623 18.13 -4.49 2.39
CA TYR A 623 16.88 -4.20 3.10
C TYR A 623 16.18 -5.47 3.64
N GLU A 624 16.59 -6.66 3.20
CA GLU A 624 16.10 -7.94 3.73
C GLU A 624 16.73 -8.27 5.10
N GLY A 625 17.79 -7.55 5.49
CA GLY A 625 18.51 -7.68 6.76
C GLY A 625 17.64 -7.43 7.99
N ALA A 626 17.86 -8.19 9.06
CA ALA A 626 17.16 -7.94 10.33
C ALA A 626 17.69 -6.67 11.05
N ASP A 627 18.94 -6.34 10.79
CA ASP A 627 19.71 -5.21 11.32
C ASP A 627 19.68 -3.98 10.40
N TYR A 628 19.13 -4.10 9.19
CA TYR A 628 19.02 -3.00 8.23
C TYR A 628 18.43 -1.71 8.85
N PRO A 629 17.26 -1.73 9.52
CA PRO A 629 16.70 -0.51 10.12
C PRO A 629 17.38 -0.06 11.42
N LEU A 630 18.34 -0.84 11.96
CA LEU A 630 19.06 -0.53 13.20
C LEU A 630 20.28 0.36 12.93
N ASN A 631 20.06 1.40 12.13
CA ASN A 631 21.07 2.37 11.71
C ASN A 631 20.54 3.79 11.95
N GLU A 632 21.45 4.72 12.20
CA GLU A 632 21.12 6.14 12.20
C GLU A 632 20.56 6.57 10.83
N HIS A 633 19.67 7.55 10.83
CA HIS A 633 18.96 8.01 9.64
C HIS A 633 19.88 8.30 8.44
N ASP A 634 20.98 9.00 8.69
CA ASP A 634 21.93 9.44 7.65
C ASP A 634 22.77 8.28 7.09
N ASN A 635 22.78 7.12 7.76
CA ASN A 635 23.44 5.90 7.31
C ASN A 635 22.53 5.01 6.45
N LEU A 636 21.23 5.33 6.35
CA LEU A 636 20.28 4.61 5.51
C LEU A 636 20.24 5.27 4.13
N SER A 637 20.71 4.58 3.08
CA SER A 637 20.87 5.21 1.76
C SER A 637 20.24 4.47 0.59
N VAL A 638 19.74 3.24 0.80
CA VAL A 638 19.15 2.40 -0.26
C VAL A 638 17.72 2.80 -0.60
N ASN A 639 16.94 3.20 0.40
CA ASN A 639 15.57 3.70 0.29
C ASN A 639 15.23 4.64 1.46
N SER A 640 14.09 5.32 1.38
CA SER A 640 13.65 6.28 2.39
C SER A 640 12.98 5.64 3.60
N PHE A 641 12.95 6.36 4.72
CA PHE A 641 12.36 5.91 5.99
C PHE A 641 11.32 6.91 6.49
N HIS A 642 10.04 6.56 6.32
CA HIS A 642 8.92 7.30 6.89
C HIS A 642 8.54 6.65 8.24
N TYR A 643 9.02 7.20 9.35
CA TYR A 643 8.90 6.58 10.68
C TYR A 643 7.45 6.44 11.18
N ASN A 644 6.51 7.18 10.59
CA ASN A 644 5.07 7.01 10.83
C ASN A 644 4.48 5.76 10.15
N HIS A 645 5.21 5.10 9.24
CA HIS A 645 4.76 3.89 8.52
C HIS A 645 5.12 2.57 9.24
N ILE A 646 5.99 2.61 10.26
CA ILE A 646 6.44 1.41 10.98
C ILE A 646 5.24 0.70 11.64
N TRP A 647 4.39 1.47 12.34
CA TRP A 647 3.21 0.92 13.01
C TRP A 647 2.20 0.34 12.02
N PRO A 648 1.74 1.06 10.97
CA PRO A 648 0.88 0.50 9.93
C PRO A 648 1.43 -0.75 9.23
N MET A 649 2.76 -0.86 9.09
CA MET A 649 3.37 -2.04 8.49
C MET A 649 3.34 -3.23 9.44
N ALA A 650 3.62 -3.03 10.73
CA ALA A 650 3.56 -4.08 11.73
C ALA A 650 2.13 -4.64 11.88
N THR A 651 1.12 -3.76 11.89
CA THR A 651 -0.30 -4.17 11.90
C THR A 651 -0.73 -4.83 10.60
N MET A 652 -0.22 -4.38 9.44
CA MET A 652 -0.43 -5.09 8.17
C MET A 652 0.07 -6.54 8.22
N LEU A 653 1.22 -6.81 8.87
CA LEU A 653 1.72 -8.18 9.01
C LEU A 653 0.85 -9.04 9.92
N LEU A 654 0.38 -8.48 11.04
CA LEU A 654 -0.57 -9.16 11.92
C LEU A 654 -1.88 -9.46 11.19
N ASP A 655 -2.42 -8.47 10.48
CA ASP A 655 -3.63 -8.62 9.68
C ASP A 655 -3.45 -9.71 8.61
N TYR A 656 -2.34 -9.69 7.87
CA TYR A 656 -2.01 -10.71 6.89
C TYR A 656 -1.99 -12.12 7.51
N LEU A 657 -1.34 -12.29 8.67
CA LEU A 657 -1.27 -13.59 9.37
C LEU A 657 -2.68 -14.11 9.73
N LEU A 658 -3.57 -13.22 10.17
CA LEU A 658 -4.95 -13.56 10.52
C LEU A 658 -5.82 -13.84 9.29
N ALA A 659 -5.69 -13.03 8.24
CA ALA A 659 -6.39 -13.23 6.97
C ALA A 659 -5.97 -14.55 6.29
N ASP A 660 -4.68 -14.87 6.27
CA ASP A 660 -4.15 -16.14 5.75
C ASP A 660 -4.65 -17.33 6.58
N ALA A 661 -4.66 -17.22 7.91
CA ALA A 661 -5.14 -18.29 8.77
C ALA A 661 -6.66 -18.52 8.67
N SER A 662 -7.46 -17.44 8.58
CA SER A 662 -8.90 -17.52 8.39
C SER A 662 -9.24 -18.11 7.02
N GLY A 663 -8.61 -17.61 5.95
CA GLY A 663 -8.84 -18.08 4.59
C GLY A 663 -8.51 -19.57 4.40
N ARG A 664 -7.39 -20.04 4.97
CA ARG A 664 -7.00 -21.47 4.92
C ARG A 664 -7.92 -22.41 5.70
N SER A 665 -8.54 -21.89 6.76
CA SER A 665 -9.43 -22.67 7.62
C SER A 665 -10.91 -22.57 7.21
N GLY A 666 -11.22 -21.88 6.11
CA GLY A 666 -12.61 -21.63 5.69
C GLY A 666 -13.41 -20.85 6.75
N GLY A 667 -12.74 -20.00 7.54
CA GLY A 667 -13.36 -19.22 8.61
C GLY A 667 -13.52 -19.96 9.95
N GLU A 668 -13.00 -21.19 10.10
CA GLU A 668 -12.99 -21.89 11.40
C GLU A 668 -12.09 -21.22 12.45
N ILE A 669 -11.07 -20.48 11.98
CA ILE A 669 -10.31 -19.53 12.80
C ILE A 669 -10.82 -18.13 12.47
N ASN A 670 -11.46 -17.48 13.44
CA ASN A 670 -12.02 -16.16 13.24
C ASN A 670 -11.92 -15.32 14.52
N PHE A 671 -11.18 -14.21 14.44
CA PHE A 671 -11.08 -13.22 15.50
C PHE A 671 -11.85 -11.96 15.11
N PRO A 672 -12.67 -11.38 16.01
CA PRO A 672 -13.37 -10.12 15.73
C PRO A 672 -12.39 -9.01 15.35
N GLY A 673 -12.65 -8.37 14.21
CA GLY A 673 -11.91 -7.21 13.74
C GLY A 673 -12.71 -5.91 13.93
N GLN A 674 -12.02 -4.79 14.08
CA GLN A 674 -12.53 -3.44 13.80
C GLN A 674 -11.69 -2.82 12.68
N PHE A 675 -12.01 -1.60 12.25
CA PHE A 675 -11.29 -0.95 11.16
C PHE A 675 -10.24 0.04 11.65
N ILE A 676 -9.03 -0.07 11.09
CA ILE A 676 -8.00 0.95 11.14
C ILE A 676 -7.97 1.62 9.77
N GLU A 677 -8.54 2.83 9.66
CA GLU A 677 -8.45 3.64 8.44
C GLU A 677 -7.03 4.19 8.25
N ALA A 678 -6.47 4.72 9.34
CA ALA A 678 -5.22 5.47 9.36
C ALA A 678 -5.19 6.61 8.33
N TYR A 679 -4.25 6.55 7.39
CA TYR A 679 -4.00 7.58 6.38
C TYR A 679 -3.82 6.92 5.01
N ALA A 680 -4.42 7.52 3.98
CA ALA A 680 -4.27 7.07 2.59
C ALA A 680 -4.66 5.59 2.42
N TYR A 681 -3.74 4.75 1.99
CA TYR A 681 -3.94 3.32 1.75
C TYR A 681 -3.49 2.44 2.93
N LEU A 682 -3.11 3.02 4.07
CA LEU A 682 -2.54 2.33 5.24
C LEU A 682 -3.60 1.61 6.10
N GLN A 683 -4.61 1.03 5.44
CA GLN A 683 -5.83 0.49 6.04
C GLN A 683 -5.64 -0.97 6.46
N ASN A 684 -5.98 -1.32 7.70
CA ASN A 684 -5.85 -2.67 8.28
C ASN A 684 -7.06 -3.03 9.16
N GLY A 685 -7.18 -4.30 9.52
CA GLY A 685 -8.03 -4.74 10.63
C GLY A 685 -7.39 -4.47 12.00
N PHE A 686 -8.21 -4.20 13.01
CA PHE A 686 -7.83 -4.11 14.43
C PHE A 686 -8.32 -5.33 15.20
N TYR A 687 -7.41 -6.04 15.87
CA TYR A 687 -7.68 -7.31 16.54
C TYR A 687 -7.28 -7.30 18.02
N GLY A 688 -7.69 -8.35 18.75
CA GLY A 688 -7.24 -8.62 20.13
C GLY A 688 -8.09 -8.02 21.25
N TYR A 689 -9.03 -7.11 20.96
CA TYR A 689 -9.93 -6.50 21.96
C TYR A 689 -11.03 -7.46 22.47
N ALA A 690 -11.42 -8.45 21.66
CA ALA A 690 -12.48 -9.41 22.00
C ALA A 690 -12.02 -10.85 21.66
N PRO A 691 -12.55 -11.86 22.37
CA PRO A 691 -12.27 -13.25 22.05
C PRO A 691 -12.92 -13.66 20.72
N GLY A 692 -12.27 -14.58 20.02
CA GLY A 692 -12.74 -15.19 18.77
C GLY A 692 -13.11 -16.66 18.91
N ARG A 693 -13.16 -17.32 17.75
CA ARG A 693 -13.41 -18.75 17.57
C ARG A 693 -12.20 -19.43 16.93
N PHE A 694 -11.95 -20.66 17.35
CA PHE A 694 -10.88 -21.50 16.83
C PHE A 694 -11.37 -22.96 16.72
N TYR A 695 -11.80 -23.40 15.53
CA TYR A 695 -12.32 -24.76 15.27
C TYR A 695 -13.37 -25.21 16.29
N GLY A 696 -14.58 -24.65 16.21
CA GLY A 696 -15.68 -24.89 17.15
C GLY A 696 -15.52 -24.29 18.56
N ASP A 697 -14.29 -24.05 19.03
CA ASP A 697 -14.03 -23.47 20.34
C ASP A 697 -14.20 -21.94 20.33
N SER A 698 -15.25 -21.44 20.99
CA SER A 698 -15.48 -20.00 21.20
C SER A 698 -14.81 -19.51 22.48
N GLY A 699 -14.51 -18.21 22.55
CA GLY A 699 -13.88 -17.62 23.73
C GLY A 699 -12.36 -17.68 23.73
N VAL A 700 -11.73 -17.83 22.56
CA VAL A 700 -10.26 -17.87 22.43
C VAL A 700 -9.72 -16.46 22.26
N HIS A 701 -8.78 -16.05 23.10
CA HIS A 701 -8.14 -14.74 23.00
C HIS A 701 -6.92 -14.80 22.08
N LEU A 702 -6.87 -13.95 21.06
CA LEU A 702 -5.70 -13.78 20.20
C LEU A 702 -4.51 -13.31 21.04
N TRP A 703 -3.41 -14.06 21.05
CA TRP A 703 -2.27 -13.79 21.91
C TRP A 703 -0.99 -14.35 21.29
N MET A 704 -0.12 -13.44 20.87
CA MET A 704 1.10 -13.74 20.15
C MET A 704 2.26 -12.94 20.76
N PRO A 705 2.65 -13.20 22.02
CA PRO A 705 3.81 -12.55 22.60
C PRO A 705 5.07 -13.04 21.88
N LYS A 706 6.06 -12.14 21.81
CA LYS A 706 7.36 -12.46 21.20
C LYS A 706 7.94 -13.74 21.79
N GLY A 707 8.33 -14.65 20.89
CA GLY A 707 8.96 -15.91 21.28
C GLY A 707 8.02 -16.94 21.92
N LEU A 708 6.69 -16.84 21.73
CA LEU A 708 5.75 -17.86 22.21
C LEU A 708 6.15 -19.27 21.77
N LEU A 709 6.52 -19.42 20.50
CA LEU A 709 7.05 -20.66 19.94
C LEU A 709 8.55 -20.53 19.67
N THR A 710 9.28 -21.57 20.00
CA THR A 710 10.70 -21.72 19.64
C THR A 710 10.90 -22.93 18.72
N ARG A 711 12.03 -22.93 18.00
CA ARG A 711 12.49 -24.03 17.13
C ARG A 711 11.58 -24.41 15.96
N PHE A 712 10.63 -23.54 15.59
CA PHE A 712 9.77 -23.80 14.43
C PHE A 712 10.48 -23.51 13.09
N HIS A 713 10.15 -24.28 12.07
CA HIS A 713 10.71 -24.15 10.73
C HIS A 713 10.34 -22.77 10.10
N PRO A 714 11.28 -22.03 9.46
CA PRO A 714 11.01 -20.69 8.92
C PRO A 714 9.86 -20.60 7.90
N GLU A 715 9.62 -21.67 7.14
CA GLU A 715 8.48 -21.77 6.20
C GLU A 715 7.11 -21.86 6.90
N LEU A 716 7.05 -22.09 8.20
CA LEU A 716 5.80 -22.05 8.95
C LEU A 716 5.58 -20.65 9.54
N ASN A 717 4.46 -20.05 9.18
CA ASN A 717 3.90 -18.93 9.94
C ASN A 717 2.92 -19.47 10.98
N TYR A 718 2.61 -18.71 12.03
CA TYR A 718 1.61 -19.10 13.01
C TYR A 718 0.70 -17.96 13.48
N VAL A 719 -0.53 -18.34 13.84
CA VAL A 719 -1.47 -17.57 14.65
C VAL A 719 -1.71 -18.34 15.95
N ALA A 720 -1.77 -17.63 17.07
CA ALA A 720 -1.91 -18.25 18.38
C ALA A 720 -2.97 -17.56 19.25
N GLY A 721 -3.56 -18.34 20.15
CA GLY A 721 -4.45 -17.80 21.18
C GLY A 721 -4.51 -18.69 22.41
N TYR A 722 -5.24 -18.27 23.44
CA TYR A 722 -5.44 -19.07 24.65
C TYR A 722 -6.90 -19.04 25.12
N ARG A 723 -7.29 -20.08 25.87
CA ARG A 723 -8.55 -20.14 26.62
C ARG A 723 -8.39 -21.08 27.81
N GLY A 724 -8.52 -20.55 29.02
CA GLY A 724 -8.31 -21.31 30.25
C GLY A 724 -6.89 -21.91 30.31
N ASP A 725 -6.81 -23.23 30.46
CA ASP A 725 -5.56 -23.98 30.57
C ASP A 725 -5.13 -24.62 29.23
N ALA A 726 -5.47 -23.96 28.12
CA ALA A 726 -5.11 -24.39 26.77
C ALA A 726 -4.56 -23.27 25.90
N ILE A 727 -3.57 -23.62 25.08
CA ILE A 727 -3.00 -22.79 23.99
C ILE A 727 -3.48 -23.34 22.64
N TYR A 728 -3.90 -22.46 21.74
CA TYR A 728 -4.37 -22.77 20.39
C TYR A 728 -3.33 -22.27 19.40
N LEU A 729 -2.97 -23.08 18.41
CA LEU A 729 -1.98 -22.74 17.39
C LEU A 729 -2.50 -23.14 16.01
N ALA A 730 -2.32 -22.28 15.03
CA ALA A 730 -2.50 -22.59 13.62
C ALA A 730 -1.19 -22.31 12.89
N LEU A 731 -0.62 -23.33 12.28
CA LEU A 731 0.67 -23.27 11.58
C LEU A 731 0.42 -23.36 10.07
N SER A 732 0.67 -22.27 9.36
CA SER A 732 0.46 -22.14 7.91
C SER A 732 1.77 -22.30 7.16
N ASN A 733 1.85 -23.28 6.27
CA ASN A 733 3.05 -23.57 5.48
C ASN A 733 3.12 -22.67 4.24
N GLN A 734 4.21 -21.90 4.12
CA GLN A 734 4.46 -20.99 3.02
C GLN A 734 5.27 -21.61 1.87
N SER A 735 5.65 -22.89 2.01
CA SER A 735 6.38 -23.68 1.01
C SER A 735 5.45 -24.53 0.14
N ALA A 736 5.89 -24.82 -1.09
CA ALA A 736 5.25 -25.76 -2.00
C ALA A 736 5.52 -27.25 -1.67
N ALA A 737 6.28 -27.53 -0.62
CA ALA A 737 6.53 -28.87 -0.09
C ALA A 737 6.00 -28.99 1.35
N PRO A 738 5.59 -30.19 1.79
CA PRO A 738 5.25 -30.42 3.20
C PRO A 738 6.42 -30.07 4.12
N VAL A 739 6.11 -29.50 5.28
CA VAL A 739 7.11 -29.10 6.27
C VAL A 739 6.81 -29.79 7.59
N THR A 740 7.80 -30.53 8.10
CA THR A 740 7.78 -31.08 9.45
C THR A 740 8.64 -30.21 10.37
N SER A 741 8.09 -29.88 11.54
CA SER A 741 8.75 -29.03 12.52
C SER A 741 8.52 -29.58 13.92
N VAL A 742 9.52 -29.43 14.80
CA VAL A 742 9.36 -29.67 16.24
C VAL A 742 9.21 -28.32 16.91
N ILE A 743 8.05 -28.06 17.51
CA ILE A 743 7.75 -26.80 18.18
C ILE A 743 7.74 -26.98 19.70
N GLU A 744 8.20 -25.95 20.40
CA GLU A 744 8.19 -25.86 21.86
C GLU A 744 7.50 -24.55 22.26
N VAL A 745 6.55 -24.62 23.18
CA VAL A 745 5.93 -23.44 23.80
C VAL A 745 6.87 -22.94 24.89
N ASP A 746 7.27 -21.68 24.84
CA ASP A 746 8.25 -21.12 25.77
C ASP A 746 7.71 -21.13 27.23
N PRO A 747 8.36 -21.84 28.18
CA PRO A 747 7.94 -21.89 29.58
C PRO A 747 8.02 -20.53 30.30
N ALA A 748 8.72 -19.53 29.74
CA ALA A 748 8.65 -18.16 30.24
C ALA A 748 7.27 -17.52 29.96
N ARG A 749 6.58 -17.96 28.91
CA ARG A 749 5.27 -17.43 28.46
C ARG A 749 4.08 -18.19 29.04
N VAL A 750 4.26 -19.45 29.46
CA VAL A 750 3.17 -20.28 29.99
C VAL A 750 3.52 -20.90 31.34
N ALA A 751 2.51 -21.30 32.11
CA ALA A 751 2.65 -22.13 33.30
C ALA A 751 2.11 -23.53 33.01
N ALA A 752 2.90 -24.56 33.33
CA ALA A 752 2.41 -25.94 33.33
C ALA A 752 1.47 -26.14 34.52
N VAL A 753 0.21 -26.45 34.23
CA VAL A 753 -0.86 -26.61 35.25
C VAL A 753 -1.45 -28.02 35.25
N GLY A 754 -0.97 -28.89 34.35
CA GLY A 754 -1.35 -30.29 34.26
C GLY A 754 -0.53 -31.02 33.18
N PRO A 755 -0.81 -32.31 32.94
CA PRO A 755 -0.17 -33.04 31.85
C PRO A 755 -0.54 -32.42 30.50
N MET A 756 0.48 -32.16 29.68
CA MET A 756 0.29 -31.60 28.35
C MET A 756 -0.40 -32.62 27.45
N ARG A 757 -1.43 -32.18 26.69
CA ARG A 757 -2.10 -33.01 25.67
C ARG A 757 -2.26 -32.18 24.40
N VAL A 758 -1.97 -32.77 23.24
CA VAL A 758 -2.11 -32.12 21.95
C VAL A 758 -3.28 -32.74 21.20
N THR A 759 -4.21 -31.91 20.75
CA THR A 759 -5.33 -32.29 19.88
C THR A 759 -5.16 -31.57 18.56
N ALA A 760 -5.00 -32.30 17.46
CA ALA A 760 -5.15 -31.72 16.12
C ALA A 760 -6.62 -31.37 15.88
N LEU A 761 -6.88 -30.13 15.48
CA LEU A 761 -8.21 -29.59 15.21
C LEU A 761 -8.52 -29.58 13.70
N SER A 762 -7.50 -29.34 12.87
CA SER A 762 -7.62 -29.48 11.42
C SER A 762 -7.60 -30.94 10.99
N THR A 763 -8.27 -31.25 9.89
CA THR A 763 -8.29 -32.60 9.30
C THR A 763 -7.02 -32.94 8.53
N GLU A 764 -6.34 -31.94 7.98
CA GLU A 764 -5.10 -32.12 7.23
C GLU A 764 -3.86 -32.02 8.14
N GLY A 765 -2.80 -32.73 7.74
CA GLY A 765 -1.53 -32.78 8.46
C GLY A 765 -1.56 -33.64 9.72
N SER A 766 -0.56 -33.47 10.58
CA SER A 766 -0.48 -34.22 11.85
C SER A 766 0.24 -33.44 12.95
N ALA A 767 -0.08 -33.74 14.20
CA ALA A 767 0.61 -33.22 15.37
C ALA A 767 0.73 -34.32 16.44
N ALA A 768 1.92 -34.49 17.02
CA ALA A 768 2.19 -35.49 18.05
C ALA A 768 3.04 -34.91 19.18
N LEU A 769 2.68 -35.23 20.43
CA LEU A 769 3.41 -34.83 21.62
C LEU A 769 4.43 -35.91 22.02
N ALA A 770 5.69 -35.53 22.17
CA ALA A 770 6.74 -36.39 22.71
C ALA A 770 7.73 -35.55 23.55
N GLY A 771 7.93 -35.94 24.82
CA GLY A 771 8.91 -35.28 25.71
C GLY A 771 8.68 -33.77 25.90
N GLY A 772 7.41 -33.33 25.94
CA GLY A 772 7.04 -31.91 26.08
C GLY A 772 7.17 -31.09 24.79
N LYS A 773 7.51 -31.72 23.67
CA LYS A 773 7.65 -31.09 22.35
C LYS A 773 6.54 -31.56 21.42
N VAL A 774 6.08 -30.69 20.53
CA VAL A 774 5.07 -31.03 19.53
C VAL A 774 5.74 -31.17 18.17
N THR A 775 5.77 -32.37 17.61
CA THR A 775 6.14 -32.58 16.22
C THR A 775 4.90 -32.36 15.36
N VAL A 776 4.96 -31.42 14.44
CA VAL A 776 3.88 -31.08 13.50
C VAL A 776 4.34 -31.31 12.07
N THR A 777 3.48 -31.88 11.22
CA THR A 777 3.70 -31.95 9.77
C THR A 777 2.58 -31.20 9.07
N VAL A 778 2.93 -30.10 8.42
CA VAL A 778 2.01 -29.22 7.70
C VAL A 778 2.12 -29.48 6.19
N PRO A 779 1.00 -29.76 5.48
CA PRO A 779 1.01 -29.98 4.04
C PRO A 779 1.59 -28.81 3.25
N ALA A 780 2.02 -29.07 2.01
CA ALA A 780 2.45 -28.04 1.07
C ALA A 780 1.37 -26.96 0.90
N GLY A 781 1.71 -25.70 1.15
CA GLY A 781 0.75 -24.60 1.06
C GLY A 781 -0.49 -24.80 1.93
N GLY A 782 -0.44 -25.64 2.98
CA GLY A 782 -1.57 -25.99 3.84
C GLY A 782 -1.49 -25.36 5.23
N GLN A 783 -2.35 -25.80 6.14
CA GLN A 783 -2.39 -25.37 7.53
C GLN A 783 -2.65 -26.55 8.47
N VAL A 784 -2.02 -26.54 9.66
CA VAL A 784 -2.40 -27.42 10.78
C VAL A 784 -2.82 -26.58 11.97
N ALA A 785 -4.03 -26.83 12.47
CA ALA A 785 -4.57 -26.23 13.68
C ALA A 785 -4.55 -27.23 14.83
N LEU A 786 -4.14 -26.80 16.03
CA LEU A 786 -4.05 -27.67 17.19
C LEU A 786 -4.38 -26.93 18.50
N ARG A 787 -4.85 -27.70 19.49
CA ARG A 787 -5.03 -27.29 20.89
C ARG A 787 -4.03 -28.03 21.77
N ILE A 788 -3.32 -27.29 22.62
CA ILE A 788 -2.40 -27.81 23.63
C ILE A 788 -3.01 -27.55 25.01
N ASP A 789 -3.59 -28.59 25.61
CA ASP A 789 -4.13 -28.55 26.98
C ASP A 789 -3.01 -28.71 28.02
N GLY A 790 -3.25 -28.25 29.26
CA GLY A 790 -2.32 -28.37 30.39
C GLY A 790 -1.36 -27.18 30.55
N LEU A 791 -1.54 -26.12 29.75
CA LEU A 791 -0.73 -24.91 29.74
C LEU A 791 -1.60 -23.67 29.94
N ARG A 792 -1.30 -22.87 30.97
CA ARG A 792 -1.95 -21.58 31.21
C ARG A 792 -1.09 -20.43 30.69
N ALA A 793 -1.65 -19.53 29.90
CA ALA A 793 -0.95 -18.33 29.44
C ALA A 793 -0.58 -17.42 30.62
N LYS A 794 0.65 -16.89 30.63
CA LYS A 794 1.10 -15.84 31.57
C LYS A 794 0.90 -14.49 30.89
N THR A 795 -0.30 -13.92 31.01
CA THR A 795 -0.61 -12.62 30.42
C THR A 795 -0.18 -11.48 31.33
N SER A 796 0.42 -10.45 30.75
CA SER A 796 0.83 -9.22 31.43
C SER A 796 -0.25 -8.14 31.35
N ILE A 797 -1.11 -8.23 30.34
CA ILE A 797 -2.29 -7.40 30.14
C ILE A 797 -3.52 -8.19 30.59
N ASP A 798 -4.25 -7.65 31.57
CA ASP A 798 -5.60 -8.08 31.84
C ASP A 798 -6.53 -7.47 30.78
N ARG A 799 -7.26 -8.29 30.02
CA ARG A 799 -8.21 -7.79 29.00
C ARG A 799 -9.63 -7.69 29.55
N ALA A 800 -9.84 -8.06 30.80
CA ALA A 800 -11.13 -7.96 31.46
C ALA A 800 -11.65 -6.53 31.37
N GLY A 801 -12.90 -6.40 30.90
CA GLY A 801 -13.59 -5.12 30.78
C GLY A 801 -13.43 -4.41 29.43
N LEU A 802 -12.56 -4.88 28.52
CA LEU A 802 -12.54 -4.46 27.10
C LEU A 802 -13.48 -5.32 26.24
N GLU A 803 -13.65 -6.58 26.62
CA GLU A 803 -14.36 -7.61 25.83
C GLU A 803 -15.87 -7.41 25.73
N LYS A 804 -16.44 -6.58 26.62
CA LYS A 804 -17.89 -6.33 26.71
C LYS A 804 -18.13 -4.85 27.00
N PRO A 805 -19.27 -4.30 26.56
CA PRO A 805 -19.69 -2.96 26.93
C PRO A 805 -19.65 -2.75 28.44
N GLY A 806 -18.93 -1.71 28.87
CA GLY A 806 -18.83 -1.29 30.25
C GLY A 806 -19.77 -0.14 30.60
N THR A 807 -19.78 0.23 31.89
CA THR A 807 -20.45 1.46 32.33
C THR A 807 -19.77 2.68 31.70
N PRO A 808 -20.51 3.53 30.95
CA PRO A 808 -19.97 4.76 30.43
C PRO A 808 -19.48 5.69 31.54
N VAL A 809 -18.35 6.38 31.30
CA VAL A 809 -17.83 7.40 32.20
C VAL A 809 -18.75 8.63 32.14
N PRO A 810 -19.35 9.06 33.25
CA PRO A 810 -20.16 10.28 33.25
C PRO A 810 -19.26 11.51 33.12
N ASN A 811 -19.72 12.53 32.39
CA ASN A 811 -19.01 13.81 32.23
C ASN A 811 -17.52 13.61 31.89
N ASP A 812 -17.23 12.81 30.87
CA ASP A 812 -15.87 12.38 30.51
C ASP A 812 -15.11 13.40 29.65
N SER A 813 -15.67 14.58 29.42
CA SER A 813 -15.01 15.70 28.76
C SER A 813 -15.47 17.06 29.29
N ALA A 814 -14.63 18.07 29.14
CA ALA A 814 -14.96 19.46 29.46
C ALA A 814 -14.22 20.46 28.53
N GLU A 815 -14.83 21.63 28.35
CA GLU A 815 -14.23 22.79 27.69
C GLU A 815 -14.04 23.90 28.73
N LEU A 816 -12.86 24.54 28.76
CA LEU A 816 -12.53 25.57 29.73
C LEU A 816 -12.11 26.86 29.03
N ALA A 817 -12.59 28.01 29.54
CA ALA A 817 -12.20 29.31 29.01
C ALA A 817 -10.71 29.63 29.23
N ALA A 818 -10.13 29.15 30.35
CA ALA A 818 -8.72 29.32 30.64
C ALA A 818 -7.86 28.56 29.62
N GLY A 819 -7.06 29.28 28.83
CA GLY A 819 -6.22 28.68 27.78
C GLY A 819 -6.99 28.12 26.59
N ASP A 820 -8.30 28.37 26.51
CA ASP A 820 -9.22 27.67 25.60
C ASP A 820 -9.04 26.14 25.66
N ALA A 821 -8.93 25.61 26.88
CA ALA A 821 -8.51 24.24 27.10
C ALA A 821 -9.61 23.22 26.82
N ARG A 822 -9.19 22.01 26.46
CA ARG A 822 -10.01 20.81 26.36
C ARG A 822 -9.52 19.78 27.35
N ALA A 823 -10.44 19.07 27.98
CA ALA A 823 -10.15 18.04 28.95
C ALA A 823 -10.94 16.76 28.64
N TYR A 824 -10.31 15.61 28.81
CA TYR A 824 -10.90 14.29 28.64
C TYR A 824 -10.52 13.39 29.82
N LEU A 825 -11.42 12.51 30.25
CA LEU A 825 -11.13 11.40 31.15
C LEU A 825 -11.41 10.09 30.41
N LEU A 826 -10.36 9.51 29.84
CA LEU A 826 -10.45 8.29 29.04
C LEU A 826 -10.31 7.07 29.94
N ASP A 827 -11.25 6.13 29.87
CA ASP A 827 -11.24 4.83 30.54
C ASP A 827 -10.76 3.75 29.58
N TYR A 828 -9.63 3.14 29.94
CA TYR A 828 -8.97 2.08 29.20
C TYR A 828 -9.21 0.69 29.84
N GLY A 829 -10.27 0.55 30.63
CA GLY A 829 -10.61 -0.69 31.31
C GLY A 829 -9.61 -1.01 32.42
N SER A 830 -9.03 -2.20 32.34
CA SER A 830 -8.03 -2.72 33.29
C SER A 830 -6.74 -1.89 33.34
N PHE A 831 -6.40 -1.17 32.27
CA PHE A 831 -5.26 -0.24 32.24
C PHE A 831 -5.51 1.05 33.06
N GLY A 832 -6.71 1.22 33.60
CA GLY A 832 -7.11 2.38 34.36
C GLY A 832 -7.62 3.51 33.48
N ARG A 833 -7.57 4.72 34.04
CA ARG A 833 -8.08 5.95 33.42
C ARG A 833 -6.93 6.93 33.16
N ARG A 834 -7.12 7.81 32.17
CA ARG A 834 -6.20 8.89 31.87
C ARG A 834 -6.94 10.21 31.75
N GLY A 835 -6.59 11.15 32.62
CA GLY A 835 -6.97 12.55 32.46
C GLY A 835 -6.05 13.22 31.45
N TYR A 836 -6.59 13.78 30.38
CA TYR A 836 -5.82 14.51 29.38
C TYR A 836 -6.35 15.94 29.27
N VAL A 837 -5.53 16.94 29.57
CA VAL A 837 -5.88 18.36 29.49
C VAL A 837 -4.87 19.05 28.58
N TYR A 838 -5.34 19.77 27.55
CA TYR A 838 -4.47 20.55 26.65
C TYR A 838 -5.08 21.91 26.36
N LEU A 839 -4.22 22.88 26.06
CA LEU A 839 -4.63 24.24 25.68
C LEU A 839 -4.65 24.37 24.16
N ARG A 840 -5.63 25.10 23.62
CA ARG A 840 -5.63 25.45 22.18
C ARG A 840 -4.86 26.74 21.90
N GLU A 841 -4.70 27.59 22.92
CA GLU A 841 -3.78 28.73 22.84
C GLU A 841 -2.31 28.26 22.85
N ASP A 842 -1.48 28.97 22.07
CA ASP A 842 -0.06 28.68 21.92
C ASP A 842 0.83 29.61 22.75
N ASP A 843 2.15 29.46 22.56
CA ASP A 843 3.19 30.28 23.19
C ASP A 843 3.21 31.75 22.73
N THR A 844 2.37 32.16 21.76
CA THR A 844 2.14 33.58 21.47
C THR A 844 1.21 34.24 22.48
N LYS A 845 0.41 33.45 23.20
CA LYS A 845 -0.58 33.91 24.18
C LYS A 845 -0.29 33.44 25.61
N VAL A 846 0.40 32.32 25.77
CA VAL A 846 0.64 31.67 27.07
C VAL A 846 2.14 31.52 27.31
N THR A 847 2.60 31.90 28.50
CA THR A 847 4.00 31.70 28.92
C THR A 847 4.17 30.47 29.81
N ARG A 848 3.12 30.13 30.57
CA ARG A 848 3.12 29.02 31.51
C ARG A 848 1.70 28.53 31.75
N ALA A 849 1.51 27.22 31.75
CA ALA A 849 0.28 26.57 32.18
C ALA A 849 0.56 25.71 33.42
N THR A 850 -0.34 25.74 34.40
CA THR A 850 -0.23 24.97 35.63
C THR A 850 -1.52 24.22 35.90
N LEU A 851 -1.45 22.88 35.84
CA LEU A 851 -2.54 21.99 36.21
C LEU A 851 -2.38 21.59 37.67
N ARG A 852 -3.38 21.93 38.49
CA ARG A 852 -3.48 21.43 39.86
C ARG A 852 -4.59 20.40 39.91
N TYR A 853 -4.30 19.16 40.30
CA TYR A 853 -5.27 18.06 40.30
C TYR A 853 -5.28 17.31 41.63
N ARG A 854 -6.42 16.69 41.97
CA ARG A 854 -6.54 15.83 43.16
C ARG A 854 -6.13 14.41 42.83
N ASP A 855 -5.25 13.84 43.66
CA ASP A 855 -4.94 12.42 43.72
C ASP A 855 -5.26 11.95 45.15
N GLY A 856 -5.42 10.65 45.42
CA GLY A 856 -5.89 10.12 46.70
C GLY A 856 -5.16 10.62 47.97
N ALA A 857 -3.99 11.25 47.83
CA ALA A 857 -3.19 11.85 48.89
C ALA A 857 -3.30 13.39 49.04
N GLY A 858 -4.04 14.09 48.17
CA GLY A 858 -4.18 15.55 48.20
C GLY A 858 -4.09 16.22 46.82
N TRP A 859 -3.86 17.53 46.80
CA TRP A 859 -3.64 18.27 45.56
C TRP A 859 -2.18 18.17 45.10
N LYS A 860 -1.99 17.85 43.83
CA LYS A 860 -0.71 17.86 43.11
C LYS A 860 -0.71 18.96 42.06
N THR A 861 0.49 19.40 41.67
CA THR A 861 0.68 20.46 40.68
C THR A 861 1.65 20.00 39.61
N GLN A 862 1.30 20.21 38.35
CA GLN A 862 2.17 20.06 37.18
C GLN A 862 2.23 21.39 36.44
N THR A 863 3.41 21.81 36.04
CA THR A 863 3.63 23.07 35.34
C THR A 863 4.32 22.77 34.01
N ASP A 864 3.84 23.40 32.95
CA ASP A 864 4.42 23.36 31.62
C ASP A 864 4.74 24.79 31.15
N THR A 865 5.94 24.98 30.65
CA THR A 865 6.48 26.27 30.19
C THR A 865 6.86 26.25 28.71
N ALA A 866 6.57 25.16 27.99
CA ALA A 866 6.87 25.03 26.57
C ALA A 866 5.65 24.52 25.81
N PHE A 867 5.35 25.15 24.68
CA PHE A 867 4.29 24.66 23.79
C PHE A 867 4.74 23.35 23.11
N PRO A 868 3.86 22.32 22.97
CA PRO A 868 2.42 22.29 23.26
C PRO A 868 2.08 22.09 24.75
N PHE A 869 1.29 23.01 25.34
CA PHE A 869 0.92 22.97 26.76
C PHE A 869 -0.09 21.84 27.04
N GLU A 870 0.41 20.72 27.57
CA GLU A 870 -0.35 19.48 27.69
C GLU A 870 -0.08 18.75 29.02
N PHE A 871 -1.12 18.14 29.57
CA PHE A 871 -1.06 17.42 30.84
C PHE A 871 -1.71 16.05 30.69
N SER A 872 -0.95 15.00 31.02
CA SER A 872 -1.40 13.61 31.03
C SER A 872 -1.34 13.07 32.45
N VAL A 873 -2.50 12.76 33.02
CA VAL A 873 -2.68 12.52 34.46
C VAL A 873 -3.22 11.10 34.69
N PRO A 874 -2.42 10.16 35.22
CA PRO A 874 -2.88 8.79 35.46
C PRO A 874 -3.96 8.74 36.55
N ARG A 875 -4.96 7.87 36.34
CA ARG A 875 -6.05 7.58 37.27
C ARG A 875 -6.28 6.08 37.35
N LYS A 876 -6.64 5.57 38.52
CA LYS A 876 -7.06 4.17 38.64
C LYS A 876 -8.45 4.01 38.02
N HIS A 877 -8.80 2.76 37.71
CA HIS A 877 -10.15 2.43 37.27
C HIS A 877 -11.20 2.99 38.26
N GLY A 878 -12.28 3.57 37.72
CA GLY A 878 -13.36 4.18 38.52
C GLY A 878 -13.05 5.54 39.17
N GLN A 879 -11.79 6.02 39.15
CA GLN A 879 -11.47 7.32 39.75
C GLN A 879 -11.92 8.48 38.86
N SER A 880 -12.44 9.54 39.49
CA SER A 880 -12.73 10.82 38.87
C SER A 880 -11.46 11.68 38.74
N LEU A 881 -11.54 12.74 37.94
CA LEU A 881 -10.50 13.75 37.82
C LEU A 881 -11.02 15.09 38.32
N HIS A 882 -10.49 15.55 39.45
CA HIS A 882 -10.73 16.88 39.98
C HIS A 882 -9.53 17.75 39.68
N PHE A 883 -9.72 18.89 39.02
CA PHE A 883 -8.60 19.77 38.66
C PHE A 883 -8.99 21.25 38.54
N THR A 884 -7.98 22.12 38.63
CA THR A 884 -8.02 23.54 38.24
C THR A 884 -6.85 23.80 37.30
N LEU A 885 -7.06 24.64 36.29
CA LEU A 885 -6.04 25.06 35.34
C LEU A 885 -5.75 26.55 35.51
N SER A 886 -4.50 26.90 35.76
CA SER A 886 -4.02 28.29 35.78
C SER A 886 -3.14 28.55 34.56
N VAL A 887 -3.40 29.64 33.84
CA VAL A 887 -2.72 30.01 32.59
C VAL A 887 -2.17 31.42 32.72
N ASP A 888 -0.86 31.55 32.67
CA ASP A 888 -0.16 32.84 32.66
C ASP A 888 -0.01 33.35 31.24
N LYS A 889 -0.45 34.58 31.01
CA LYS A 889 -0.52 35.17 29.67
C LYS A 889 0.76 35.91 29.28
N VAL A 890 1.05 35.91 27.99
CA VAL A 890 2.03 36.84 27.40
C VAL A 890 1.50 38.26 27.61
N GLY A 891 2.32 39.14 28.20
CA GLY A 891 1.90 40.50 28.60
C GLY A 891 1.38 40.63 30.03
N GLY A 892 1.33 39.53 30.79
CA GLY A 892 0.96 39.51 32.22
C GLY A 892 -0.49 39.12 32.49
N GLY A 893 -0.76 38.74 33.74
CA GLY A 893 -2.05 38.24 34.20
C GLY A 893 -2.15 36.72 34.19
N THR A 894 -2.96 36.19 35.12
CA THR A 894 -3.20 34.76 35.29
C THR A 894 -4.71 34.51 35.24
N VAL A 895 -5.14 33.60 34.37
CA VAL A 895 -6.53 33.11 34.33
C VAL A 895 -6.57 31.74 34.99
N THR A 896 -7.40 31.57 36.01
CA THR A 896 -7.58 30.28 36.69
C THR A 896 -9.01 29.77 36.49
N SER A 897 -9.15 28.52 36.07
CA SER A 897 -10.45 27.87 35.94
C SER A 897 -11.09 27.57 37.30
N PRO A 898 -12.42 27.44 37.39
CA PRO A 898 -13.05 26.78 38.53
C PRO A 898 -12.60 25.31 38.63
N VAL A 899 -12.88 24.68 39.77
CA VAL A 899 -12.68 23.23 39.93
C VAL A 899 -13.57 22.51 38.93
N THR A 900 -12.95 21.74 38.05
CA THR A 900 -13.59 20.89 37.06
C THR A 900 -13.52 19.45 37.53
N ILE A 901 -14.62 18.72 37.39
CA ILE A 901 -14.75 17.32 37.80
C ILE A 901 -15.17 16.51 36.58
N LEU A 902 -14.41 15.46 36.25
CA LEU A 902 -14.76 14.47 35.23
C LEU A 902 -14.93 13.10 35.88
N GLY A 903 -15.89 12.30 35.42
CA GLY A 903 -16.12 10.95 35.93
C GLY A 903 -17.04 10.85 37.16
N GLU A 904 -17.85 11.88 37.44
CA GLU A 904 -18.88 11.91 38.49
C GLU A 904 -20.27 12.28 37.94
#